data_AF-A0A847FQU7-F1
#
_entry.id   AF-A0A847FQU7-F1
#
_cell.length_a   1.000
_cell.length_b   1.000
_cell.length_c   1.000
_cell.angle_alpha   90.00
_cell.angle_beta   90.00
_cell.angle_gamma   90.00
#
_symmetry.space_group_name_H-M   'P 1'
#
loop_
_entity.id
_entity.type
_entity.pdbx_description
1 polymer ?
#
loop_
_entity_poly.entity_id
_entity_poly.type
_entity_poly.pdbx_seq_one_letter_code
_entity_poly.pdbx_strand_id
1 'polypeptide(L)'
;MGEQLILTHENTDFDGLASQLAAWKLYPQAKPVLPRRPNRNLRDFLTLYWDELPFVRYEDLARRADVDRIILVDTQTLVTPRGMSDETQVQIIDHHPLARDLPPNWTYSGEPVGATTTLLLERIVESGIRVTPVEATLLALGIYEDTGSLTYPTTTVRDLRSIAWLAERGANLSVVSDFLHHPLTDQQLELYEALLDSAEIHNIAGHTVVVTTASAEGYVEEISALAHKIRDLYDPAGLFLLVDLGEHLQLVARSTTDAVDVGHIADHFGGGGHTRAAAALIREMDLETARQALLDMLERHIHPLVTVGQIMSHGVHTLSPETTVEKAAELMLRYGFEGFPVVGESGEIVGILTRREIDRARRLRLETMPVSHYMTKGEIWIGPEDSVERLQQIMTQHGIGQVPVVQGGEILGVVTRTDLIKLWASPPHQLPRRKEIAQKMSKALPGPLLELLQQASAMAQEMGYGLYVVGGFVRDLLLGERNLDLDLVVEGDAIRLARRLARRVGARTRSHGRFGTAKIVLEGREAEFGIPSLDFATARLEFYAHSAALPEVEQSSIKADLHRRDFTINTLAIRLDSDHYGKLLDFYGGEQDLQDRVVRVLHSLSFIEDPTRIMRAVRFEQRLGFHIEPRTAELIENALPMLSRVTGERVRHEMLLILAEDEPEHALNRLDELGVLEQIHPRLASDEGTARLFARLREEVATGRWDVQAAENGLPAPALYLALLT
;
A
#
# COMPACT_ATOMS: atom_id res chain seq x y z
N MET A 1 56.83 -8.18 2.85
CA MET A 1 55.40 -7.85 2.74
C MET A 1 54.72 -9.14 2.41
N GLY A 2 53.82 -9.59 3.28
CA GLY A 2 52.97 -10.73 2.99
C GLY A 2 52.00 -10.41 1.86
N GLU A 3 51.40 -11.46 1.33
CA GLU A 3 50.48 -11.38 0.21
C GLU A 3 49.14 -10.80 0.66
N GLN A 4 48.50 -10.06 -0.26
CA GLN A 4 47.11 -9.63 -0.10
C GLN A 4 46.27 -10.40 -1.12
N LEU A 5 45.15 -10.98 -0.67
CA LEU A 5 44.30 -11.82 -1.52
C LEU A 5 42.89 -11.22 -1.59
N ILE A 6 42.25 -11.31 -2.75
CA ILE A 6 40.82 -11.05 -2.92
C ILE A 6 40.14 -12.39 -3.19
N LEU A 7 39.15 -12.73 -2.37
CA LEU A 7 38.46 -14.03 -2.36
C LEU A 7 36.93 -13.83 -2.41
N THR A 8 36.22 -14.85 -2.87
CA THR A 8 34.74 -14.91 -2.87
C THR A 8 34.28 -16.36 -2.56
N HIS A 9 32.98 -16.65 -2.62
CA HIS A 9 32.41 -17.98 -2.31
C HIS A 9 32.77 -19.03 -3.38
N GLU A 10 32.86 -20.31 -3.04
CA GLU A 10 33.32 -21.36 -3.99
C GLU A 10 32.40 -21.56 -5.19
N ASN A 11 31.08 -21.40 -5.03
CA ASN A 11 30.11 -21.49 -6.13
C ASN A 11 29.90 -20.12 -6.79
N THR A 12 31.00 -19.45 -7.15
CA THR A 12 31.02 -18.06 -7.61
C THR A 12 30.13 -17.85 -8.83
N ASP A 13 29.32 -16.80 -8.78
CA ASP A 13 28.55 -16.25 -9.89
C ASP A 13 29.21 -14.97 -10.45
N PHE A 14 28.58 -14.29 -11.41
CA PHE A 14 29.16 -13.08 -11.98
C PHE A 14 29.21 -11.93 -10.97
N ASP A 15 28.36 -11.84 -9.95
CA ASP A 15 28.50 -10.77 -8.94
C ASP A 15 29.76 -11.00 -8.11
N GLY A 16 29.99 -12.23 -7.66
CA GLY A 16 31.23 -12.60 -6.96
C GLY A 16 32.47 -12.34 -7.82
N LEU A 17 32.47 -12.76 -9.09
CA LEU A 17 33.60 -12.56 -10.00
C LEU A 17 33.83 -11.08 -10.37
N ALA A 18 32.75 -10.35 -10.66
CA ALA A 18 32.81 -8.92 -10.97
C ALA A 18 33.26 -8.12 -9.76
N SER A 19 32.80 -8.48 -8.57
CA SER A 19 33.25 -7.89 -7.31
C SER A 19 34.75 -8.15 -7.06
N GLN A 20 35.28 -9.33 -7.43
CA GLN A 20 36.72 -9.57 -7.35
C GLN A 20 37.51 -8.62 -8.27
N LEU A 21 37.05 -8.44 -9.52
CA LEU A 21 37.65 -7.48 -10.46
C LEU A 21 37.58 -6.05 -9.91
N ALA A 22 36.42 -5.64 -9.40
CA ALA A 22 36.19 -4.30 -8.88
C ALA A 22 37.06 -4.03 -7.64
N ALA A 23 37.19 -4.99 -6.74
CA ALA A 23 38.09 -4.91 -5.60
C ALA A 23 39.57 -4.84 -6.05
N TRP A 24 39.98 -5.60 -7.07
CA TRP A 24 41.35 -5.52 -7.60
C TRP A 24 41.68 -4.13 -8.14
N LYS A 25 40.72 -3.48 -8.82
CA LYS A 25 40.88 -2.10 -9.30
C LYS A 25 41.15 -1.12 -8.15
N LEU A 26 40.45 -1.28 -7.03
CA LEU A 26 40.60 -0.44 -5.83
C LEU A 26 41.87 -0.80 -5.03
N TYR A 27 42.27 -2.06 -5.04
CA TYR A 27 43.40 -2.61 -4.29
C TYR A 27 44.37 -3.35 -5.21
N PRO A 28 45.12 -2.66 -6.09
CA PRO A 28 45.92 -3.29 -7.15
C PRO A 28 47.10 -4.14 -6.63
N GLN A 29 47.41 -4.03 -5.34
CA GLN A 29 48.43 -4.84 -4.65
C GLN A 29 47.93 -6.24 -4.30
N ALA A 30 46.60 -6.44 -4.25
CA ALA A 30 45.98 -7.69 -3.86
C ALA A 30 45.73 -8.56 -5.09
N LYS A 31 45.88 -9.89 -4.94
CA LYS A 31 45.70 -10.85 -6.02
C LYS A 31 44.25 -11.36 -6.02
N PRO A 32 43.47 -11.19 -7.12
CA PRO A 32 42.13 -11.75 -7.22
C PRO A 32 42.20 -13.23 -7.58
N VAL A 33 41.99 -14.07 -6.57
CA VAL A 33 42.14 -15.53 -6.68
C VAL A 33 40.81 -16.15 -7.05
N LEU A 34 40.79 -16.88 -8.15
CA LEU A 34 39.59 -17.59 -8.57
C LEU A 34 39.25 -18.75 -7.62
N PRO A 35 37.94 -19.03 -7.42
CA PRO A 35 37.48 -20.24 -6.72
C PRO A 35 38.02 -21.50 -7.39
N ARG A 36 37.99 -22.63 -6.68
CA ARG A 36 38.44 -23.91 -7.26
C ARG A 36 37.42 -24.48 -8.23
N ARG A 37 36.14 -24.12 -8.06
CA ARG A 37 35.01 -24.62 -8.86
C ARG A 37 34.08 -23.47 -9.25
N PRO A 38 34.53 -22.53 -10.10
CA PRO A 38 33.63 -21.51 -10.63
C PRO A 38 32.48 -22.17 -11.38
N ASN A 39 31.32 -21.51 -11.39
CA ASN A 39 30.17 -21.98 -12.15
C ASN A 39 30.51 -22.14 -13.65
N ARG A 40 29.67 -22.85 -14.41
CA ARG A 40 29.94 -23.11 -15.84
C ARG A 40 30.08 -21.81 -16.66
N ASN A 41 29.19 -20.85 -16.45
CA ASN A 41 29.18 -19.60 -17.21
C ASN A 41 30.46 -18.79 -17.02
N LEU A 42 30.96 -18.73 -15.78
CA LEU A 42 32.21 -18.07 -15.47
C LEU A 42 33.37 -18.78 -16.15
N ARG A 43 33.38 -20.12 -16.21
CA ARG A 43 34.41 -20.87 -16.95
C ARG A 43 34.38 -20.54 -18.44
N ASP A 44 33.18 -20.49 -19.03
CA ASP A 44 33.02 -20.17 -20.45
C ASP A 44 33.45 -18.71 -20.74
N PHE A 45 33.04 -17.76 -19.88
CA PHE A 45 33.43 -16.36 -19.99
C PHE A 45 34.95 -16.19 -19.82
N LEU A 46 35.52 -16.75 -18.75
CA LEU A 46 36.95 -16.70 -18.49
C LEU A 46 37.76 -17.38 -19.60
N THR A 47 37.23 -18.40 -20.27
CA THR A 47 37.92 -19.03 -21.41
C THR A 47 38.07 -18.06 -22.59
N LEU A 48 37.08 -17.20 -22.83
CA LEU A 48 37.11 -16.21 -23.91
C LEU A 48 37.92 -14.96 -23.55
N TYR A 49 37.88 -14.52 -22.29
CA TYR A 49 38.42 -13.21 -21.86
C TYR A 49 39.61 -13.31 -20.90
N TRP A 50 40.21 -14.50 -20.72
CA TRP A 50 41.28 -14.76 -19.75
C TRP A 50 42.41 -13.72 -19.78
N ASP A 51 42.95 -13.45 -20.98
CA ASP A 51 44.13 -12.61 -21.16
C ASP A 51 43.87 -11.12 -20.89
N GLU A 52 42.60 -10.71 -20.80
CA GLU A 52 42.19 -9.33 -20.54
C GLU A 52 41.87 -9.06 -19.06
N LEU A 53 41.90 -10.09 -18.21
CA LEU A 53 41.45 -10.03 -16.81
C LEU A 53 42.58 -10.37 -15.84
N PRO A 54 42.62 -9.76 -14.64
CA PRO A 54 43.76 -9.83 -13.71
C PRO A 54 43.77 -11.09 -12.82
N PHE A 55 42.94 -12.08 -13.14
CA PHE A 55 42.68 -13.22 -12.27
C PHE A 55 43.86 -14.18 -12.17
N VAL A 56 44.06 -14.74 -10.98
CA VAL A 56 45.06 -15.80 -10.74
C VAL A 56 44.38 -17.08 -10.31
N ARG A 57 44.91 -18.24 -10.76
CA ARG A 57 44.40 -19.53 -10.29
C ARG A 57 44.94 -19.79 -8.89
N TYR A 58 44.14 -20.47 -8.07
CA TYR A 58 44.56 -20.89 -6.74
C TYR A 58 45.87 -21.72 -6.75
N GLU A 59 46.09 -22.49 -7.81
CA GLU A 59 47.29 -23.33 -8.00
C GLU A 59 48.57 -22.53 -8.27
N ASP A 60 48.44 -21.30 -8.77
CA ASP A 60 49.55 -20.41 -9.10
C ASP A 60 50.06 -19.63 -7.88
N LEU A 61 49.39 -19.76 -6.73
CA LEU A 61 49.83 -19.14 -5.48
C LEU A 61 51.10 -19.79 -4.94
N ALA A 62 52.01 -18.96 -4.41
CA ALA A 62 53.27 -19.44 -3.85
C ALA A 62 53.01 -20.34 -2.63
N ARG A 63 53.61 -21.54 -2.61
CA ARG A 63 53.35 -22.57 -1.58
C ARG A 63 53.70 -22.18 -0.13
N ARG A 64 54.35 -21.03 0.11
CA ARG A 64 54.83 -20.56 1.43
C ARG A 64 54.74 -19.04 1.60
N ALA A 65 53.80 -18.36 0.96
CA ALA A 65 53.60 -16.94 1.21
C ALA A 65 52.75 -16.73 2.46
N ASP A 66 53.21 -15.89 3.40
CA ASP A 66 52.40 -15.41 4.52
C ASP A 66 51.38 -14.41 3.98
N VAL A 67 50.12 -14.53 4.39
CA VAL A 67 49.01 -13.66 3.95
C VAL A 67 48.75 -12.58 5.00
N ASP A 68 49.03 -11.33 4.66
CA ASP A 68 48.87 -10.19 5.57
C ASP A 68 47.41 -9.69 5.58
N ARG A 69 46.73 -9.73 4.43
CA ARG A 69 45.36 -9.19 4.28
C ARG A 69 44.51 -10.01 3.30
N ILE A 70 43.25 -10.19 3.64
CA ILE A 70 42.23 -10.80 2.78
C ILE A 70 41.08 -9.81 2.60
N ILE A 71 40.67 -9.60 1.34
CA ILE A 71 39.47 -8.86 0.98
C ILE A 71 38.46 -9.89 0.48
N LEU A 72 37.42 -10.12 1.27
CA LEU A 72 36.35 -11.05 0.97
C LEU A 72 35.20 -10.27 0.34
N VAL A 73 34.84 -10.61 -0.89
CA VAL A 73 33.78 -9.96 -1.64
C VAL A 73 32.62 -10.89 -1.90
N ASP A 74 31.41 -10.36 -1.78
CA ASP A 74 30.16 -11.07 -2.08
C ASP A 74 29.98 -12.38 -1.29
N THR A 75 30.55 -12.39 -0.08
CA THR A 75 30.36 -13.46 0.89
C THR A 75 30.85 -13.01 2.25
N GLN A 76 30.18 -13.50 3.29
CA GLN A 76 30.61 -13.33 4.68
C GLN A 76 31.39 -14.56 5.19
N THR A 77 31.50 -15.64 4.39
CA THR A 77 32.12 -16.91 4.79
C THR A 77 33.49 -17.08 4.14
N LEU A 78 34.53 -17.14 4.96
CA LEU A 78 35.91 -17.32 4.50
C LEU A 78 36.27 -18.81 4.38
N VAL A 79 36.75 -19.20 3.20
CA VAL A 79 37.48 -20.47 3.02
C VAL A 79 38.95 -20.21 3.34
N THR A 80 39.45 -20.77 4.45
CA THR A 80 40.81 -20.51 4.95
C THR A 80 41.88 -20.82 3.89
N PRO A 81 42.56 -19.81 3.32
CA PRO A 81 43.62 -20.05 2.35
C PRO A 81 44.90 -20.54 3.06
N ARG A 82 45.79 -21.20 2.32
CA ARG A 82 47.11 -21.57 2.83
C ARG A 82 47.92 -20.29 3.09
N GLY A 83 48.56 -20.19 4.26
CA GLY A 83 49.37 -19.01 4.63
C GLY A 83 48.63 -17.95 5.46
N MET A 84 47.34 -18.17 5.78
CA MET A 84 46.60 -17.36 6.75
C MET A 84 47.06 -17.66 8.19
N SER A 85 47.20 -16.61 8.99
CA SER A 85 47.48 -16.69 10.43
C SER A 85 46.39 -15.96 11.23
N ASP A 86 46.44 -16.04 12.56
CA ASP A 86 45.50 -15.31 13.43
C ASP A 86 45.69 -13.78 13.34
N GLU A 87 46.84 -13.31 12.84
CA GLU A 87 47.16 -11.89 12.65
C GLU A 87 46.70 -11.34 11.29
N THR A 88 46.24 -12.20 10.37
CA THR A 88 45.78 -11.80 9.04
C THR A 88 44.55 -10.89 9.15
N GLN A 89 44.61 -9.71 8.51
CA GLN A 89 43.49 -8.78 8.47
C GLN A 89 42.46 -9.21 7.43
N VAL A 90 41.17 -9.24 7.79
CA VAL A 90 40.09 -9.60 6.86
C VAL A 90 39.13 -8.43 6.70
N GLN A 91 38.79 -8.09 5.46
CA GLN A 91 37.77 -7.09 5.13
C GLN A 91 36.68 -7.74 4.31
N ILE A 92 35.45 -7.73 4.81
CA ILE A 92 34.26 -8.17 4.10
C ILE A 92 33.63 -6.97 3.38
N ILE A 93 33.32 -7.16 2.10
CA ILE A 93 32.52 -6.24 1.29
C ILE A 93 31.38 -7.03 0.68
N ASP A 94 30.15 -6.74 1.11
CA ASP A 94 28.97 -7.54 0.78
C ASP A 94 27.74 -6.61 0.84
N HIS A 95 26.79 -6.77 -0.07
CA HIS A 95 25.52 -6.03 -0.04
C HIS A 95 24.51 -6.57 0.99
N HIS A 96 24.72 -7.78 1.54
CA HIS A 96 23.89 -8.35 2.59
C HIS A 96 24.27 -7.82 3.97
N PRO A 97 23.29 -7.51 4.85
CA PRO A 97 23.59 -7.08 6.21
C PRO A 97 24.40 -8.14 6.98
N LEU A 98 25.28 -7.67 7.86
CA LEU A 98 26.09 -8.55 8.69
C LEU A 98 25.20 -9.38 9.62
N ALA A 99 25.28 -10.71 9.48
CA ALA A 99 24.43 -11.64 10.23
C ALA A 99 25.08 -12.16 11.54
N ARG A 100 26.34 -11.81 11.81
CA ARG A 100 27.12 -12.36 12.93
C ARG A 100 28.17 -11.38 13.47
N ASP A 101 28.57 -11.57 14.71
CA ASP A 101 29.73 -10.88 15.28
C ASP A 101 31.03 -11.32 14.57
N LEU A 102 31.93 -10.36 14.36
CA LEU A 102 33.19 -10.57 13.65
C LEU A 102 34.38 -10.73 14.61
N PRO A 103 35.38 -11.55 14.25
CA PRO A 103 36.64 -11.60 15.00
C PRO A 103 37.35 -10.24 15.06
N PRO A 104 38.28 -10.03 16.02
CA PRO A 104 38.94 -8.73 16.22
C PRO A 104 39.68 -8.17 14.99
N ASN A 105 40.23 -9.05 14.14
CA ASN A 105 41.00 -8.67 12.95
C ASN A 105 40.14 -8.58 11.67
N TRP A 106 38.81 -8.60 11.83
CA TRP A 106 37.85 -8.58 10.73
C TRP A 106 37.09 -7.25 10.70
N THR A 107 36.87 -6.74 9.50
CA THR A 107 36.08 -5.52 9.24
C THR A 107 35.00 -5.82 8.22
N TYR A 108 33.91 -5.06 8.25
CA TYR A 108 32.81 -5.19 7.30
C TYR A 108 32.44 -3.83 6.73
N SER A 109 32.18 -3.78 5.42
CA SER A 109 31.58 -2.62 4.76
C SER A 109 30.52 -3.09 3.77
N GLY A 110 29.27 -2.72 4.00
CA GLY A 110 28.17 -3.14 3.14
C GLY A 110 26.93 -2.28 3.36
N GLU A 111 26.13 -2.16 2.31
CA GLU A 111 24.85 -1.42 2.29
C GLU A 111 23.84 -2.22 1.46
N PRO A 112 22.54 -2.16 1.78
CA PRO A 112 21.52 -2.88 1.03
C PRO A 112 21.36 -2.27 -0.37
N VAL A 113 21.94 -2.94 -1.37
CA VAL A 113 21.83 -2.63 -2.80
C VAL A 113 21.63 -3.92 -3.60
N GLY A 114 21.36 -3.81 -4.91
CA GLY A 114 21.04 -4.96 -5.75
C GLY A 114 22.20 -5.94 -5.94
N ALA A 115 23.46 -5.48 -5.90
CA ALA A 115 24.66 -6.32 -6.09
C ALA A 115 25.87 -5.76 -5.32
N THR A 116 26.77 -6.63 -4.87
CA THR A 116 28.06 -6.22 -4.26
C THR A 116 28.91 -5.43 -5.27
N THR A 117 28.83 -5.77 -6.55
CA THR A 117 29.52 -5.05 -7.64
C THR A 117 29.13 -3.57 -7.68
N THR A 118 27.87 -3.21 -7.38
CA THR A 118 27.41 -1.81 -7.33
C THR A 118 28.18 -1.01 -6.28
N LEU A 119 28.39 -1.56 -5.08
CA LEU A 119 29.12 -0.87 -4.01
C LEU A 119 30.57 -0.58 -4.38
N LEU A 120 31.22 -1.55 -5.02
CA LEU A 120 32.63 -1.42 -5.42
C LEU A 120 32.77 -0.48 -6.62
N LEU A 121 31.83 -0.53 -7.57
CA LEU A 121 31.83 0.35 -8.74
C LEU A 121 31.66 1.81 -8.34
N GLU A 122 30.78 2.14 -7.41
CA GLU A 122 30.63 3.52 -6.94
C GLU A 122 31.96 4.07 -6.40
N ARG A 123 32.72 3.27 -5.65
CA ARG A 123 34.07 3.65 -5.18
C ARG A 123 35.08 3.80 -6.32
N ILE A 124 34.98 2.99 -7.38
CA ILE A 124 35.81 3.12 -8.60
C ILE A 124 35.51 4.44 -9.31
N VAL A 125 34.22 4.79 -9.42
CA VAL A 125 33.75 6.04 -10.04
C VAL A 125 34.23 7.25 -9.24
N GLU A 126 34.05 7.24 -7.92
CA GLU A 126 34.53 8.29 -7.01
C GLU A 126 36.05 8.47 -7.08
N SER A 127 36.79 7.37 -7.23
CA SER A 127 38.26 7.37 -7.34
C SER A 127 38.77 7.72 -8.74
N GLY A 128 37.89 7.90 -9.72
CA GLY A 128 38.26 8.22 -11.11
C GLY A 128 39.05 7.11 -11.81
N ILE A 129 38.92 5.85 -11.37
CA ILE A 129 39.65 4.72 -11.93
C ILE A 129 39.07 4.34 -13.30
N ARG A 130 39.94 4.05 -14.27
CA ARG A 130 39.53 3.67 -15.62
C ARG A 130 39.13 2.20 -15.70
N VAL A 131 38.10 1.92 -16.49
CA VAL A 131 37.56 0.59 -16.77
C VAL A 131 37.59 0.39 -18.29
N THR A 132 38.10 -0.76 -18.75
CA THR A 132 38.10 -1.15 -20.18
C THR A 132 36.72 -1.69 -20.59
N PRO A 133 36.41 -1.81 -21.90
CA PRO A 133 35.13 -2.37 -22.33
C PRO A 133 34.85 -3.79 -21.82
N VAL A 134 35.88 -4.66 -21.77
CA VAL A 134 35.74 -6.03 -21.24
C VAL A 134 35.51 -6.03 -19.74
N GLU A 135 36.25 -5.22 -18.98
CA GLU A 135 36.02 -5.03 -17.55
C GLU A 135 34.62 -4.46 -17.29
N ALA A 136 34.19 -3.47 -18.09
CA ALA A 136 32.86 -2.86 -17.96
C ALA A 136 31.75 -3.87 -18.24
N THR A 137 31.96 -4.78 -19.19
CA THR A 137 31.04 -5.87 -19.50
C THR A 137 30.95 -6.87 -18.35
N LEU A 138 32.07 -7.27 -17.74
CA LEU A 138 32.08 -8.15 -16.58
C LEU A 138 31.39 -7.50 -15.37
N LEU A 139 31.66 -6.22 -15.10
CA LEU A 139 30.99 -5.49 -14.02
C LEU A 139 29.48 -5.37 -14.27
N ALA A 140 29.06 -5.20 -15.53
CA ALA A 140 27.64 -5.18 -15.88
C ALA A 140 27.00 -6.56 -15.68
N LEU A 141 27.69 -7.64 -16.05
CA LEU A 141 27.24 -9.02 -15.82
C LEU A 141 26.93 -9.28 -14.34
N GLY A 142 27.81 -8.89 -13.43
CA GLY A 142 27.59 -9.07 -11.99
C GLY A 142 26.35 -8.34 -11.49
N ILE A 143 26.16 -7.08 -11.87
CA ILE A 143 24.97 -6.32 -11.47
C ILE A 143 23.70 -6.92 -12.08
N TYR A 144 23.72 -7.29 -13.36
CA TYR A 144 22.53 -7.83 -14.02
C TYR A 144 22.15 -9.23 -13.53
N GLU A 145 23.11 -10.07 -13.11
CA GLU A 145 22.78 -11.39 -12.55
C GLU A 145 22.00 -11.25 -11.24
N ASP A 146 22.53 -10.46 -10.30
CA ASP A 146 21.99 -10.40 -8.95
C ASP A 146 20.73 -9.51 -8.81
N THR A 147 20.55 -8.60 -9.77
CA THR A 147 19.31 -7.80 -9.90
C THR A 147 18.24 -8.47 -10.76
N GLY A 148 18.51 -9.67 -11.32
CA GLY A 148 17.58 -10.35 -12.22
C GLY A 148 17.27 -9.50 -13.45
N SER A 149 18.30 -9.02 -14.12
CA SER A 149 18.17 -8.06 -15.21
C SER A 149 17.46 -6.74 -14.80
N LEU A 150 17.72 -6.25 -13.58
CA LEU A 150 17.09 -5.06 -12.96
C LEU A 150 15.60 -5.23 -12.60
N THR A 151 15.09 -6.46 -12.53
CA THR A 151 13.66 -6.73 -12.26
C THR A 151 13.39 -7.20 -10.85
N TYR A 152 14.41 -7.66 -10.10
CA TYR A 152 14.21 -8.17 -8.75
C TYR A 152 13.88 -7.04 -7.76
N PRO A 153 13.05 -7.30 -6.72
CA PRO A 153 12.65 -6.29 -5.74
C PRO A 153 13.81 -5.68 -4.93
N THR A 154 14.95 -6.36 -4.87
CA THR A 154 16.20 -5.89 -4.24
C THR A 154 16.94 -4.84 -5.08
N THR A 155 16.58 -4.69 -6.35
CA THR A 155 17.19 -3.71 -7.27
C THR A 155 16.92 -2.29 -6.81
N THR A 156 17.96 -1.47 -6.77
CA THR A 156 17.90 -0.06 -6.37
C THR A 156 18.26 0.87 -7.53
N VAL A 157 17.94 2.17 -7.39
CA VAL A 157 18.33 3.20 -8.36
C VAL A 157 19.87 3.29 -8.53
N ARG A 158 20.65 2.86 -7.53
CA ARG A 158 22.11 2.83 -7.61
C ARG A 158 22.58 1.82 -8.65
N ASP A 159 21.96 0.65 -8.71
CA ASP A 159 22.26 -0.39 -9.70
C ASP A 159 21.99 0.12 -11.13
N LEU A 160 20.87 0.83 -11.34
CA LEU A 160 20.54 1.43 -12.64
C LEU A 160 21.58 2.46 -13.09
N ARG A 161 22.02 3.33 -12.17
CA ARG A 161 23.05 4.33 -12.46
C ARG A 161 24.41 3.69 -12.77
N SER A 162 24.75 2.65 -12.05
CA SER A 162 25.94 1.83 -12.29
C SER A 162 25.94 1.21 -13.68
N ILE A 163 24.83 0.58 -14.09
CA ILE A 163 24.68 0.04 -15.45
C ILE A 163 24.79 1.13 -16.51
N ALA A 164 24.12 2.28 -16.32
CA ALA A 164 24.21 3.39 -17.26
C ALA A 164 25.67 3.86 -17.44
N TRP A 165 26.40 4.01 -16.33
CA TRP A 165 27.80 4.40 -16.36
C TRP A 165 28.71 3.36 -17.05
N LEU A 166 28.47 2.06 -16.81
CA LEU A 166 29.22 0.99 -17.47
C LEU A 166 28.94 0.94 -18.98
N ALA A 167 27.69 1.16 -19.38
CA ALA A 167 27.30 1.24 -20.79
C ALA A 167 28.00 2.42 -21.49
N GLU A 168 28.12 3.58 -20.84
CA GLU A 168 28.90 4.72 -21.35
C GLU A 168 30.40 4.39 -21.53
N ARG A 169 30.92 3.39 -20.81
CA ARG A 169 32.31 2.89 -20.93
C ARG A 169 32.46 1.68 -21.85
N GLY A 170 31.42 1.36 -22.61
CA GLY A 170 31.47 0.35 -23.65
C GLY A 170 31.19 -1.07 -23.15
N ALA A 171 30.48 -1.22 -22.02
CA ALA A 171 29.92 -2.51 -21.65
C ALA A 171 29.03 -3.06 -22.78
N ASN A 172 29.29 -4.29 -23.21
CA ASN A 172 28.58 -4.91 -24.32
C ASN A 172 27.36 -5.69 -23.80
N LEU A 173 26.19 -5.08 -23.83
CA LEU A 173 24.95 -5.68 -23.34
C LEU A 173 24.50 -6.93 -24.10
N SER A 174 24.95 -7.13 -25.35
CA SER A 174 24.70 -8.39 -26.06
C SER A 174 25.47 -9.54 -25.44
N VAL A 175 26.75 -9.32 -25.10
CA VAL A 175 27.55 -10.31 -24.36
C VAL A 175 26.95 -10.57 -22.98
N VAL A 176 26.50 -9.51 -22.29
CA VAL A 176 25.78 -9.68 -21.02
C VAL A 176 24.58 -10.61 -21.20
N SER A 177 23.75 -10.36 -22.21
CA SER A 177 22.58 -11.20 -22.50
C SER A 177 22.97 -12.66 -22.79
N ASP A 178 23.99 -12.89 -23.60
CA ASP A 178 24.42 -14.25 -24.01
C ASP A 178 24.90 -15.08 -22.81
N PHE A 179 25.58 -14.46 -21.85
CA PHE A 179 26.10 -15.13 -20.67
C PHE A 179 25.09 -15.25 -19.51
N LEU A 180 24.01 -14.44 -19.51
CA LEU A 180 22.91 -14.58 -18.55
C LEU A 180 21.83 -15.57 -19.01
N HIS A 181 21.68 -15.80 -20.33
CA HIS A 181 20.65 -16.70 -20.88
C HIS A 181 21.21 -18.08 -21.21
N HIS A 182 20.93 -19.05 -20.34
CA HIS A 182 21.41 -20.42 -20.52
C HIS A 182 20.58 -21.23 -21.53
N PRO A 183 21.21 -21.82 -22.56
CA PRO A 183 20.66 -22.98 -23.24
C PRO A 183 20.74 -24.20 -22.30
N LEU A 184 19.64 -24.94 -22.18
CA LEU A 184 19.58 -26.17 -21.39
C LEU A 184 20.54 -27.21 -21.99
N THR A 185 21.25 -27.96 -21.15
CA THR A 185 21.94 -29.18 -21.62
C THR A 185 20.93 -30.20 -22.12
N ASP A 186 21.36 -31.17 -22.93
CA ASP A 186 20.45 -32.23 -23.40
C ASP A 186 19.76 -32.96 -22.23
N GLN A 187 20.50 -33.24 -21.15
CA GLN A 187 19.94 -33.85 -19.92
C GLN A 187 18.97 -32.93 -19.17
N GLN A 188 19.26 -31.63 -19.10
CA GLN A 188 18.36 -30.64 -18.50
C GLN A 188 17.11 -30.43 -19.36
N LEU A 189 17.24 -30.52 -20.68
CA LEU A 189 16.12 -30.41 -21.62
C LEU A 189 15.19 -31.62 -21.47
N GLU A 190 15.74 -32.84 -21.42
CA GLU A 190 14.98 -34.06 -21.15
C GLU A 190 14.23 -33.98 -19.81
N LEU A 191 14.91 -33.53 -18.74
CA LEU A 191 14.27 -33.34 -17.43
C LEU A 191 13.22 -32.23 -17.47
N TYR A 192 13.48 -31.13 -18.18
CA TYR A 192 12.54 -30.03 -18.33
C TYR A 192 11.27 -30.46 -19.05
N GLU A 193 11.40 -31.22 -20.15
CA GLU A 193 10.26 -31.79 -20.88
C GLU A 193 9.45 -32.74 -19.98
N ALA A 194 10.12 -33.61 -19.22
CA ALA A 194 9.45 -34.52 -18.28
C ALA A 194 8.69 -33.77 -17.17
N LEU A 195 9.27 -32.69 -16.65
CA LEU A 195 8.62 -31.83 -15.65
C LEU A 195 7.43 -31.05 -16.23
N LEU A 196 7.52 -30.60 -17.49
CA LEU A 196 6.39 -29.94 -18.15
C LEU A 196 5.23 -30.92 -18.39
N ASP A 197 5.53 -32.15 -18.81
CA ASP A 197 4.51 -33.17 -19.05
C ASP A 197 3.77 -33.61 -17.78
N SER A 198 4.44 -33.56 -16.62
CA SER A 198 3.86 -33.91 -15.31
C SER A 198 3.29 -32.72 -14.52
N ALA A 199 3.35 -31.51 -15.08
CA ALA A 199 2.92 -30.31 -14.38
C ALA A 199 1.41 -30.34 -14.06
N GLU A 200 1.08 -30.37 -12.77
CA GLU A 200 -0.27 -30.27 -12.27
C GLU A 200 -0.54 -28.86 -11.73
N ILE A 201 -1.63 -28.25 -12.20
CA ILE A 201 -2.06 -26.92 -11.76
C ILE A 201 -3.14 -27.08 -10.69
N HIS A 202 -2.83 -26.64 -9.47
CA HIS A 202 -3.71 -26.66 -8.32
C HIS A 202 -4.18 -25.24 -8.00
N ASN A 203 -5.49 -25.04 -7.78
CA ASN A 203 -6.01 -23.75 -7.35
C ASN A 203 -6.39 -23.83 -5.88
N ILE A 204 -5.53 -23.30 -5.00
CA ILE A 204 -5.66 -23.41 -3.55
C ILE A 204 -5.85 -22.00 -2.98
N ALA A 205 -6.99 -21.76 -2.33
CA ALA A 205 -7.34 -20.47 -1.72
C ALA A 205 -7.20 -19.24 -2.64
N GLY A 206 -7.43 -19.41 -3.95
CA GLY A 206 -7.30 -18.35 -4.96
C GLY A 206 -5.92 -18.26 -5.62
N HIS A 207 -4.95 -19.04 -5.16
CA HIS A 207 -3.60 -19.07 -5.69
C HIS A 207 -3.39 -20.25 -6.64
N THR A 208 -2.82 -19.98 -7.80
CA THR A 208 -2.37 -21.02 -8.73
C THR A 208 -1.04 -21.57 -8.25
N VAL A 209 -1.01 -22.83 -7.85
CA VAL A 209 0.17 -23.56 -7.41
C VAL A 209 0.46 -24.66 -8.43
N VAL A 210 1.69 -24.72 -8.91
CA VAL A 210 2.14 -25.75 -9.83
C VAL A 210 2.97 -26.76 -9.07
N VAL A 211 2.59 -28.03 -9.16
CA VAL A 211 3.36 -29.16 -8.62
C VAL A 211 3.75 -30.03 -9.80
N THR A 212 5.04 -30.30 -9.96
CA THR A 212 5.57 -31.12 -11.04
C THR A 212 6.53 -32.16 -10.48
N THR A 213 6.52 -33.35 -11.08
CA THR A 213 7.33 -34.49 -10.65
C THR A 213 8.10 -35.10 -11.81
N ALA A 214 9.35 -35.49 -11.61
CA ALA A 214 10.10 -36.18 -12.65
C ALA A 214 11.16 -37.10 -12.04
N SER A 215 11.69 -38.01 -12.85
CA SER A 215 12.84 -38.84 -12.49
C SER A 215 13.97 -38.55 -13.47
N ALA A 216 15.20 -38.43 -12.97
CA ALA A 216 16.38 -38.24 -13.79
C ALA A 216 17.40 -39.38 -13.58
N GLU A 217 17.88 -39.97 -14.67
CA GLU A 217 18.97 -40.95 -14.61
C GLU A 217 20.32 -40.23 -14.52
N GLY A 218 20.86 -40.11 -13.31
CA GLY A 218 22.20 -39.55 -13.06
C GLY A 218 22.19 -38.14 -12.45
N TYR A 219 23.35 -37.49 -12.42
CA TYR A 219 23.53 -36.18 -11.81
C TYR A 219 23.17 -35.07 -12.81
N VAL A 220 22.07 -34.36 -12.57
CA VAL A 220 21.68 -33.16 -13.31
C VAL A 220 22.10 -31.93 -12.52
N GLU A 221 23.01 -31.12 -13.07
CA GLU A 221 23.41 -29.85 -12.46
C GLU A 221 22.25 -28.83 -12.53
N GLU A 222 22.11 -28.02 -11.47
CA GLU A 222 21.28 -26.81 -11.46
C GLU A 222 19.77 -27.00 -11.76
N ILE A 223 19.09 -27.97 -11.13
CA ILE A 223 17.62 -28.13 -11.24
C ILE A 223 16.84 -26.83 -10.94
N SER A 224 17.41 -25.94 -10.11
CA SER A 224 16.85 -24.60 -9.86
C SER A 224 16.69 -23.72 -11.11
N ALA A 225 17.54 -23.89 -12.13
CA ALA A 225 17.42 -23.18 -13.40
C ALA A 225 16.18 -23.63 -14.19
N LEU A 226 15.82 -24.91 -14.08
CA LEU A 226 14.57 -25.44 -14.65
C LEU A 226 13.36 -24.84 -13.93
N ALA A 227 13.41 -24.73 -12.60
CA ALA A 227 12.34 -24.10 -11.83
C ALA A 227 12.08 -22.65 -12.28
N HIS A 228 13.12 -21.87 -12.61
CA HIS A 228 12.92 -20.52 -13.18
C HIS A 228 12.20 -20.56 -14.53
N LYS A 229 12.61 -21.43 -15.46
CA LYS A 229 11.97 -21.53 -16.78
C LYS A 229 10.52 -22.04 -16.71
N ILE A 230 10.22 -22.97 -15.81
CA ILE A 230 8.84 -23.47 -15.60
C ILE A 230 7.98 -22.39 -14.94
N ARG A 231 8.53 -21.68 -13.95
CA ARG A 231 7.83 -20.56 -13.31
C ARG A 231 7.47 -19.48 -14.33
N ASP A 232 8.40 -19.08 -15.18
CA ASP A 232 8.15 -18.03 -16.18
C ASP A 232 7.12 -18.47 -17.23
N LEU A 233 6.96 -19.78 -17.46
CA LEU A 233 5.95 -20.34 -18.37
C LEU A 233 4.53 -20.33 -17.76
N TYR A 234 4.38 -20.78 -16.51
CA TYR A 234 3.07 -20.93 -15.87
C TYR A 234 2.64 -19.74 -15.01
N ASP A 235 3.58 -18.86 -14.65
CA ASP A 235 3.42 -17.74 -13.72
C ASP A 235 2.64 -18.09 -12.42
N PRO A 236 3.02 -19.15 -11.69
CA PRO A 236 2.27 -19.58 -10.53
C PRO A 236 2.61 -18.76 -9.28
N ALA A 237 1.66 -18.67 -8.34
CA ALA A 237 1.89 -18.12 -7.00
C ALA A 237 2.92 -18.94 -6.22
N GLY A 238 2.94 -20.26 -6.42
CA GLY A 238 3.94 -21.18 -5.89
C GLY A 238 4.25 -22.31 -6.88
N LEU A 239 5.51 -22.69 -7.01
CA LEU A 239 6.01 -23.75 -7.87
C LEU A 239 6.82 -24.74 -7.04
N PHE A 240 6.49 -26.02 -7.16
CA PHE A 240 7.17 -27.12 -6.47
C PHE A 240 7.58 -28.20 -7.47
N LEU A 241 8.88 -28.44 -7.57
CA LEU A 241 9.46 -29.52 -8.36
C LEU A 241 9.92 -30.61 -7.41
N LEU A 242 9.42 -31.83 -7.59
CA LEU A 242 9.93 -33.03 -6.92
C LEU A 242 10.66 -33.90 -7.96
N VAL A 243 11.98 -33.96 -7.86
CA VAL A 243 12.81 -34.74 -8.79
C VAL A 243 13.41 -35.93 -8.08
N ASP A 244 13.16 -37.13 -8.60
CA ASP A 244 13.80 -38.36 -8.16
C ASP A 244 15.17 -38.53 -8.83
N LEU A 245 16.23 -38.54 -8.01
CA LEU A 245 17.62 -38.73 -8.44
C LEU A 245 18.15 -40.15 -8.13
N GLY A 246 17.26 -41.09 -7.83
CA GLY A 246 17.56 -42.50 -7.57
C GLY A 246 17.92 -42.79 -6.12
N GLU A 247 18.88 -42.07 -5.52
CA GLU A 247 19.21 -42.26 -4.08
C GLU A 247 18.37 -41.41 -3.13
N HIS A 248 17.83 -40.30 -3.63
CA HIS A 248 17.05 -39.33 -2.87
C HIS A 248 16.18 -38.51 -3.81
N LEU A 249 15.11 -37.92 -3.27
CA LEU A 249 14.33 -36.92 -3.97
C LEU A 249 14.87 -35.53 -3.65
N GLN A 250 14.84 -34.65 -4.64
CA GLN A 250 15.11 -33.24 -4.47
C GLN A 250 13.83 -32.45 -4.65
N LEU A 251 13.45 -31.69 -3.62
CA LEU A 251 12.40 -30.68 -3.69
C LEU A 251 13.04 -29.34 -4.02
N VAL A 252 12.57 -28.67 -5.07
CA VAL A 252 12.88 -27.27 -5.37
C VAL A 252 11.58 -26.49 -5.35
N ALA A 253 11.51 -25.46 -4.50
CA ALA A 253 10.32 -24.65 -4.35
C ALA A 253 10.60 -23.17 -4.63
N ARG A 254 9.67 -22.50 -5.31
CA ARG A 254 9.71 -21.08 -5.63
C ARG A 254 8.34 -20.45 -5.38
N SER A 255 8.33 -19.25 -4.85
CA SER A 255 7.12 -18.45 -4.71
C SER A 255 7.30 -17.10 -5.39
N THR A 256 6.25 -16.65 -6.07
CA THR A 256 6.15 -15.28 -6.62
C THR A 256 5.43 -14.34 -5.66
N THR A 257 4.81 -14.87 -4.60
CA THR A 257 3.99 -14.11 -3.64
C THR A 257 4.37 -14.43 -2.20
N ASP A 258 4.05 -13.54 -1.26
CA ASP A 258 4.24 -13.84 0.16
C ASP A 258 3.11 -14.73 0.73
N ALA A 259 2.16 -15.14 -0.11
CA ALA A 259 1.03 -16.01 0.24
C ALA A 259 1.43 -17.49 0.39
N VAL A 260 2.51 -17.89 -0.30
CA VAL A 260 3.03 -19.26 -0.26
C VAL A 260 4.44 -19.21 0.33
N ASP A 261 4.56 -19.47 1.63
CA ASP A 261 5.86 -19.59 2.29
C ASP A 261 6.51 -20.93 1.94
N VAL A 262 7.32 -20.92 0.89
CA VAL A 262 8.01 -22.14 0.42
C VAL A 262 9.14 -22.58 1.36
N GLY A 263 9.66 -21.66 2.18
CA GLY A 263 10.68 -21.97 3.19
C GLY A 263 10.10 -22.88 4.27
N HIS A 264 8.96 -22.49 4.83
CA HIS A 264 8.25 -23.29 5.83
C HIS A 264 7.85 -24.68 5.30
N ILE A 265 7.45 -24.77 4.02
CA ILE A 265 7.11 -26.04 3.38
C ILE A 265 8.35 -26.92 3.22
N ALA A 266 9.48 -26.37 2.78
CA ALA A 266 10.71 -27.11 2.62
C ALA A 266 11.30 -27.60 3.96
N ASP A 267 11.17 -26.81 5.03
CA ASP A 267 11.61 -27.18 6.39
C ASP A 267 10.95 -28.49 6.87
N HIS A 268 9.67 -28.70 6.54
CA HIS A 268 8.96 -29.94 6.87
C HIS A 268 9.58 -31.18 6.23
N PHE A 269 10.18 -31.03 5.05
CA PHE A 269 10.88 -32.09 4.32
C PHE A 269 12.37 -32.20 4.72
N GLY A 270 12.78 -31.52 5.81
CA GLY A 270 14.18 -31.50 6.26
C GLY A 270 15.09 -30.61 5.41
N GLY A 271 14.50 -29.70 4.64
CA GLY A 271 15.19 -28.71 3.83
C GLY A 271 15.41 -27.38 4.55
N GLY A 272 15.56 -26.32 3.75
CA GLY A 272 15.65 -24.96 4.23
C GLY A 272 15.68 -23.94 3.09
N GLY A 273 15.45 -22.67 3.42
CA GLY A 273 15.50 -21.58 2.45
C GLY A 273 14.87 -20.29 2.97
N HIS A 274 14.50 -19.43 2.03
CA HIS A 274 13.74 -18.21 2.29
C HIS A 274 12.27 -18.39 1.91
N THR A 275 11.42 -17.44 2.32
CA THR A 275 9.98 -17.46 2.04
C THR A 275 9.62 -17.56 0.55
N ARG A 276 10.54 -17.17 -0.36
CA ARG A 276 10.34 -17.21 -1.82
C ARG A 276 11.15 -18.26 -2.58
N ALA A 277 12.16 -18.84 -1.96
CA ALA A 277 13.00 -19.84 -2.61
C ALA A 277 13.56 -20.79 -1.57
N ALA A 278 13.29 -22.07 -1.73
CA ALA A 278 13.74 -23.10 -0.81
C ALA A 278 14.04 -24.41 -1.53
N ALA A 279 14.78 -25.28 -0.86
CA ALA A 279 15.07 -26.62 -1.36
C ALA A 279 15.14 -27.63 -0.20
N ALA A 280 14.81 -28.89 -0.49
CA ALA A 280 14.93 -29.99 0.46
C ALA A 280 15.47 -31.26 -0.21
N LEU A 281 16.17 -32.08 0.55
CA LEU A 281 16.67 -33.40 0.14
C LEU A 281 15.95 -34.48 0.95
N ILE A 282 15.06 -35.22 0.30
CA ILE A 282 14.17 -36.18 0.95
C ILE A 282 14.72 -37.59 0.71
N ARG A 283 15.04 -38.31 1.80
CA ARG A 283 15.62 -39.67 1.73
C ARG A 283 14.68 -40.78 2.18
N GLU A 284 13.64 -40.44 2.94
CA GLU A 284 12.78 -41.42 3.63
C GLU A 284 11.41 -41.61 2.95
N MET A 285 11.20 -41.01 1.79
CA MET A 285 9.91 -41.05 1.07
C MET A 285 10.15 -41.34 -0.41
N ASP A 286 9.25 -42.11 -1.01
CA ASP A 286 9.14 -42.20 -2.47
C ASP A 286 8.42 -40.98 -3.05
N LEU A 287 8.53 -40.81 -4.37
CA LEU A 287 8.05 -39.64 -5.09
C LEU A 287 6.55 -39.38 -4.89
N GLU A 288 5.74 -40.44 -4.90
CA GLU A 288 4.28 -40.31 -4.76
C GLU A 288 3.88 -39.95 -3.32
N THR A 289 4.53 -40.55 -2.33
CA THR A 289 4.31 -40.25 -0.92
C THR A 289 4.74 -38.81 -0.59
N ALA A 290 5.87 -38.35 -1.14
CA ALA A 290 6.31 -36.97 -0.99
C ALA A 290 5.35 -35.97 -1.68
N ARG A 291 4.85 -36.31 -2.87
CA ARG A 291 3.87 -35.51 -3.61
C ARG A 291 2.57 -35.35 -2.82
N GLN A 292 2.02 -36.44 -2.26
CA GLN A 292 0.79 -36.36 -1.48
C GLN A 292 0.97 -35.55 -0.19
N ALA A 293 2.09 -35.75 0.52
CA ALA A 293 2.40 -34.98 1.73
C ALA A 293 2.53 -33.47 1.43
N LEU A 294 3.09 -33.11 0.27
CA LEU A 294 3.19 -31.74 -0.19
C LEU A 294 1.79 -31.14 -0.43
N LEU A 295 0.92 -31.83 -1.18
CA LEU A 295 -0.45 -31.36 -1.46
C LEU A 295 -1.25 -31.12 -0.17
N ASP A 296 -1.21 -32.08 0.76
CA ASP A 296 -1.89 -31.96 2.05
C ASP A 296 -1.41 -30.76 2.89
N MET A 297 -0.14 -30.37 2.71
CA MET A 297 0.45 -29.23 3.40
C MET A 297 0.05 -27.91 2.75
N LEU A 298 0.03 -27.87 1.41
CA LEU A 298 -0.41 -26.71 0.64
C LEU A 298 -1.86 -26.35 0.99
N GLU A 299 -2.76 -27.33 1.11
CA GLU A 299 -4.14 -27.08 1.53
C GLU A 299 -4.27 -26.51 2.94
N ARG A 300 -3.35 -26.86 3.85
CA ARG A 300 -3.39 -26.42 5.25
C ARG A 300 -2.74 -25.05 5.50
N HIS A 301 -1.78 -24.66 4.68
CA HIS A 301 -0.95 -23.47 4.93
C HIS A 301 -1.22 -22.32 3.96
N ILE A 302 -1.89 -22.59 2.83
CA ILE A 302 -2.28 -21.53 1.89
C ILE A 302 -3.69 -21.05 2.27
N HIS A 303 -3.77 -19.83 2.79
CA HIS A 303 -5.03 -19.14 3.10
C HIS A 303 -5.19 -17.89 2.22
N PRO A 304 -6.43 -17.44 1.94
CA PRO A 304 -6.64 -16.20 1.21
C PRO A 304 -6.12 -15.03 2.06
N LEU A 305 -5.15 -14.27 1.54
CA LEU A 305 -4.65 -13.04 2.21
C LEU A 305 -5.77 -12.01 2.40
N VAL A 306 -6.76 -11.99 1.49
CA VAL A 306 -7.94 -11.14 1.57
C VAL A 306 -9.17 -11.89 1.08
N THR A 307 -10.21 -11.97 1.90
CA THR A 307 -11.51 -12.55 1.50
C THR A 307 -12.45 -11.47 0.97
N VAL A 308 -13.45 -11.89 0.20
CA VAL A 308 -14.54 -11.01 -0.26
C VAL A 308 -15.21 -10.27 0.90
N GLY A 309 -15.39 -10.94 2.04
CA GLY A 309 -15.96 -10.36 3.25
C GLY A 309 -15.13 -9.21 3.85
N GLN A 310 -13.83 -9.17 3.59
CA GLN A 310 -12.94 -8.10 4.08
C GLN A 310 -12.97 -6.84 3.21
N ILE A 311 -13.44 -6.95 1.95
CA ILE A 311 -13.53 -5.83 1.00
C ILE A 311 -14.95 -5.39 0.69
N MET A 312 -15.95 -6.18 1.09
CA MET A 312 -17.36 -5.85 0.83
C MET A 312 -17.82 -4.63 1.62
N SER A 313 -18.74 -3.88 1.02
CA SER A 313 -19.49 -2.83 1.71
C SER A 313 -20.85 -3.37 2.15
N HIS A 314 -21.25 -3.06 3.39
CA HIS A 314 -22.57 -3.41 3.93
C HIS A 314 -23.64 -2.37 3.54
N GLY A 315 -24.92 -2.74 3.69
CA GLY A 315 -26.05 -1.86 3.35
C GLY A 315 -26.36 -1.87 1.86
N VAL A 316 -26.56 -3.06 1.29
CA VAL A 316 -26.84 -3.22 -0.15
C VAL A 316 -28.25 -2.77 -0.46
N HIS A 317 -28.38 -1.80 -1.35
CA HIS A 317 -29.69 -1.46 -1.90
C HIS A 317 -30.06 -2.46 -2.99
N THR A 318 -31.32 -2.89 -2.99
CA THR A 318 -31.86 -3.88 -3.91
C THR A 318 -33.08 -3.33 -4.64
N LEU A 319 -33.45 -3.95 -5.76
CA LEU A 319 -34.66 -3.62 -6.51
C LEU A 319 -35.64 -4.79 -6.49
N SER A 320 -36.93 -4.49 -6.50
CA SER A 320 -37.97 -5.49 -6.80
C SER A 320 -38.02 -5.77 -8.31
N PRO A 321 -38.38 -6.98 -8.76
CA PRO A 321 -38.58 -7.33 -10.17
C PRO A 321 -39.57 -6.39 -10.89
N GLU A 322 -40.53 -5.85 -10.16
CA GLU A 322 -41.58 -4.96 -10.66
C GLU A 322 -41.17 -3.48 -10.69
N THR A 323 -39.99 -3.15 -10.16
CA THR A 323 -39.46 -1.78 -10.24
C THR A 323 -39.36 -1.36 -11.70
N THR A 324 -39.82 -0.17 -12.05
CA THR A 324 -39.73 0.32 -13.43
C THR A 324 -38.30 0.75 -13.79
N VAL A 325 -37.97 0.72 -15.08
CA VAL A 325 -36.70 1.24 -15.61
C VAL A 325 -36.48 2.70 -15.22
N GLU A 326 -37.52 3.53 -15.25
CA GLU A 326 -37.46 4.92 -14.80
C GLU A 326 -37.04 5.02 -13.34
N LYS A 327 -37.70 4.24 -12.47
CA LYS A 327 -37.42 4.28 -11.04
C LYS A 327 -36.03 3.75 -10.73
N ALA A 328 -35.62 2.68 -11.39
CA ALA A 328 -34.27 2.14 -11.27
C ALA A 328 -33.20 3.15 -11.74
N ALA A 329 -33.47 3.90 -12.81
CA ALA A 329 -32.57 4.96 -13.28
C ALA A 329 -32.45 6.11 -12.26
N GLU A 330 -33.57 6.53 -11.65
CA GLU A 330 -33.54 7.50 -10.55
C GLU A 330 -32.70 7.00 -9.37
N LEU A 331 -32.85 5.73 -8.99
CA LEU A 331 -32.10 5.14 -7.88
C LEU A 331 -30.60 5.02 -8.22
N MET A 332 -30.24 4.63 -9.45
CA MET A 332 -28.85 4.62 -9.92
C MET A 332 -28.21 6.01 -9.86
N LEU A 333 -28.95 7.04 -10.26
CA LEU A 333 -28.49 8.43 -10.15
C LEU A 333 -28.38 8.89 -8.69
N ARG A 334 -29.38 8.54 -7.87
CA ARG A 334 -29.46 8.93 -6.45
C ARG A 334 -28.32 8.34 -5.62
N TYR A 335 -28.01 7.06 -5.84
CA TYR A 335 -27.02 6.34 -5.05
C TYR A 335 -25.64 6.28 -5.74
N GLY A 336 -25.53 6.74 -6.98
CA GLY A 336 -24.30 6.66 -7.77
C GLY A 336 -23.88 5.23 -8.12
N PHE A 337 -24.79 4.26 -8.01
CA PHE A 337 -24.49 2.85 -8.28
C PHE A 337 -24.57 2.54 -9.76
N GLU A 338 -23.65 1.71 -10.24
CA GLU A 338 -23.64 1.22 -11.62
C GLU A 338 -24.52 -0.01 -11.81
N GLY A 339 -25.03 -0.61 -10.74
CA GLY A 339 -25.92 -1.75 -10.76
C GLY A 339 -26.69 -1.94 -9.46
N PHE A 340 -27.68 -2.82 -9.51
CA PHE A 340 -28.46 -3.26 -8.35
C PHE A 340 -28.73 -4.76 -8.42
N PRO A 341 -28.59 -5.50 -7.31
CA PRO A 341 -29.20 -6.81 -7.17
C PRO A 341 -30.73 -6.67 -7.21
N VAL A 342 -31.38 -7.55 -7.97
CA VAL A 342 -32.84 -7.66 -8.04
C VAL A 342 -33.27 -8.85 -7.18
N VAL A 343 -34.17 -8.60 -6.24
CA VAL A 343 -34.55 -9.55 -5.19
C VAL A 343 -36.05 -9.83 -5.25
N GLY A 344 -36.43 -11.10 -5.29
CA GLY A 344 -37.82 -11.55 -5.34
C GLY A 344 -38.58 -11.32 -4.02
N GLU A 345 -39.88 -11.63 -4.00
CA GLU A 345 -40.74 -11.41 -2.84
C GLU A 345 -40.32 -12.23 -1.60
N SER A 346 -39.64 -13.37 -1.81
CA SER A 346 -39.12 -14.22 -0.73
C SER A 346 -37.70 -13.86 -0.28
N GLY A 347 -37.10 -12.79 -0.82
CA GLY A 347 -35.76 -12.31 -0.42
C GLY A 347 -34.60 -12.95 -1.20
N GLU A 348 -34.88 -13.82 -2.16
CA GLU A 348 -33.89 -14.45 -3.02
C GLU A 348 -33.41 -13.55 -4.16
N ILE A 349 -32.14 -13.65 -4.54
CA ILE A 349 -31.61 -12.93 -5.70
C ILE A 349 -32.13 -13.58 -6.98
N VAL A 350 -32.87 -12.82 -7.78
CA VAL A 350 -33.42 -13.27 -9.06
C VAL A 350 -32.62 -12.76 -10.27
N GLY A 351 -31.76 -11.76 -10.06
CA GLY A 351 -30.85 -11.26 -11.08
C GLY A 351 -30.07 -10.01 -10.67
N ILE A 352 -29.29 -9.48 -11.60
CA ILE A 352 -28.58 -8.20 -11.46
C ILE A 352 -28.99 -7.28 -12.61
N LEU A 353 -29.24 -6.02 -12.27
CA LEU A 353 -29.51 -4.96 -13.22
C LEU A 353 -28.33 -4.00 -13.28
N THR A 354 -27.84 -3.68 -14.48
CA THR A 354 -26.73 -2.76 -14.70
C THR A 354 -27.18 -1.47 -15.39
N ARG A 355 -26.41 -0.39 -15.21
CA ARG A 355 -26.63 0.90 -15.87
C ARG A 355 -26.70 0.78 -17.39
N ARG A 356 -25.93 -0.15 -17.97
CA ARG A 356 -25.94 -0.42 -19.42
C ARG A 356 -27.31 -0.90 -19.90
N GLU A 357 -27.98 -1.78 -19.14
CA GLU A 357 -29.33 -2.26 -19.47
C GLU A 357 -30.36 -1.13 -19.35
N ILE A 358 -30.27 -0.32 -18.29
CA ILE A 358 -31.12 0.85 -18.08
C ILE A 358 -30.97 1.87 -19.23
N ASP A 359 -29.74 2.25 -19.58
CA ASP A 359 -29.49 3.23 -20.65
C ASP A 359 -29.92 2.70 -22.02
N ARG A 360 -29.88 1.37 -22.23
CA ARG A 360 -30.44 0.74 -23.44
C ARG A 360 -31.96 0.78 -23.43
N ALA A 361 -32.61 0.46 -22.31
CA ALA A 361 -34.07 0.48 -22.17
C ALA A 361 -34.64 1.90 -22.32
N ARG A 362 -34.00 2.91 -21.73
CA ARG A 362 -34.38 4.33 -21.88
C ARG A 362 -34.25 4.84 -23.32
N ARG A 363 -33.17 4.48 -24.02
CA ARG A 363 -33.02 4.83 -25.45
C ARG A 363 -34.14 4.26 -26.33
N LEU A 364 -34.70 3.12 -25.93
CA LEU A 364 -35.82 2.47 -26.60
C LEU A 364 -37.20 2.93 -26.09
N ARG A 365 -37.25 3.92 -25.19
CA ARG A 365 -38.48 4.45 -24.57
C ARG A 365 -39.28 3.38 -23.80
N LEU A 366 -38.57 2.56 -23.03
CA LEU A 366 -39.13 1.48 -22.21
C LEU A 366 -39.14 1.84 -20.71
N GLU A 367 -39.27 3.13 -20.38
CA GLU A 367 -39.11 3.64 -19.02
C GLU A 367 -40.11 3.07 -18.01
N THR A 368 -41.34 2.76 -18.47
CA THR A 368 -42.40 2.19 -17.63
C THR A 368 -42.34 0.67 -17.50
N MET A 369 -41.44 0.00 -18.23
CA MET A 369 -41.34 -1.46 -18.20
C MET A 369 -40.63 -1.93 -16.91
N PRO A 370 -40.98 -3.11 -16.38
CA PRO A 370 -40.29 -3.70 -15.23
C PRO A 370 -38.83 -4.04 -15.52
N VAL A 371 -37.97 -3.90 -14.51
CA VAL A 371 -36.54 -4.25 -14.61
C VAL A 371 -36.32 -5.75 -14.81
N SER A 372 -37.26 -6.60 -14.39
CA SER A 372 -37.21 -8.07 -14.56
C SER A 372 -37.09 -8.54 -16.01
N HIS A 373 -37.50 -7.70 -16.97
CA HIS A 373 -37.39 -7.98 -18.41
C HIS A 373 -35.99 -7.74 -18.98
N TYR A 374 -35.18 -6.92 -18.31
CA TYR A 374 -33.87 -6.48 -18.82
C TYR A 374 -32.70 -6.89 -17.93
N MET A 375 -32.96 -7.24 -16.67
CA MET A 375 -31.94 -7.73 -15.77
C MET A 375 -31.28 -9.01 -16.31
N THR A 376 -30.01 -9.20 -15.96
CA THR A 376 -29.33 -10.47 -16.17
C THR A 376 -29.80 -11.46 -15.12
N LYS A 377 -30.50 -12.51 -15.56
CA LYS A 377 -30.99 -13.60 -14.71
C LYS A 377 -29.88 -14.61 -14.42
N GLY A 378 -29.84 -15.14 -13.20
CA GLY A 378 -28.90 -16.20 -12.79
C GLY A 378 -28.39 -16.02 -11.37
N GLU A 379 -27.73 -17.05 -10.84
CA GLU A 379 -27.05 -17.04 -9.54
C GLU A 379 -25.73 -16.28 -9.66
N ILE A 380 -25.82 -14.94 -9.70
CA ILE A 380 -24.65 -14.08 -9.80
C ILE A 380 -24.40 -13.45 -8.43
N TRP A 381 -23.80 -14.22 -7.54
CA TRP A 381 -23.43 -13.82 -6.19
C TRP A 381 -22.18 -14.57 -5.73
N ILE A 382 -21.61 -14.13 -4.62
CA ILE A 382 -20.39 -14.73 -4.04
C ILE A 382 -20.53 -14.85 -2.51
N GLY A 383 -19.83 -15.79 -1.88
CA GLY A 383 -19.78 -15.92 -0.42
C GLY A 383 -18.76 -14.98 0.23
N PRO A 384 -18.89 -14.67 1.54
CA PRO A 384 -17.95 -13.80 2.25
C PRO A 384 -16.56 -14.43 2.43
N GLU A 385 -16.44 -15.76 2.41
CA GLU A 385 -15.17 -16.49 2.54
C GLU A 385 -14.50 -16.77 1.18
N ASP A 386 -15.17 -16.43 0.07
CA ASP A 386 -14.60 -16.63 -1.25
C ASP A 386 -13.43 -15.67 -1.51
N SER A 387 -12.55 -16.06 -2.43
CA SER A 387 -11.36 -15.30 -2.79
C SER A 387 -11.67 -14.13 -3.73
N VAL A 388 -10.79 -13.15 -3.73
CA VAL A 388 -10.87 -11.97 -4.61
C VAL A 388 -10.73 -12.35 -6.09
N GLU A 389 -9.98 -13.41 -6.40
CA GLU A 389 -9.82 -13.96 -7.75
C GLU A 389 -11.14 -14.58 -8.24
N ARG A 390 -11.86 -15.28 -7.36
CA ARG A 390 -13.20 -15.81 -7.69
C ARG A 390 -14.16 -14.67 -8.02
N LEU A 391 -14.11 -13.59 -7.25
CA LEU A 391 -14.88 -12.37 -7.53
C LEU A 391 -14.55 -11.78 -8.91
N GLN A 392 -13.26 -11.68 -9.26
CA GLN A 392 -12.80 -11.19 -10.56
C GLN A 392 -13.29 -12.06 -11.72
N GLN A 393 -13.26 -13.39 -11.57
CA GLN A 393 -13.78 -14.32 -12.58
C GLN A 393 -15.26 -14.08 -12.84
N ILE A 394 -16.08 -13.96 -11.79
CA ILE A 394 -17.51 -13.68 -11.91
C ILE A 394 -17.73 -12.33 -12.61
N MET A 395 -17.01 -11.28 -12.20
CA MET A 395 -17.12 -9.96 -12.82
C MET A 395 -16.75 -9.97 -14.31
N THR A 396 -15.70 -10.71 -14.68
CA THR A 396 -15.20 -10.79 -16.07
C THR A 396 -16.13 -11.63 -16.94
N GLN A 397 -16.53 -12.82 -16.47
CA GLN A 397 -17.38 -13.74 -17.18
C GLN A 397 -18.77 -13.15 -17.48
N HIS A 398 -19.33 -12.42 -16.51
CA HIS A 398 -20.65 -11.81 -16.66
C HIS A 398 -20.62 -10.34 -17.11
N GLY A 399 -19.43 -9.76 -17.26
CA GLY A 399 -19.25 -8.35 -17.67
C GLY A 399 -19.81 -7.33 -16.69
N ILE A 400 -19.97 -7.70 -15.42
CA ILE A 400 -20.58 -6.88 -14.38
C ILE A 400 -19.56 -6.14 -13.53
N GLY A 401 -19.92 -4.96 -13.03
CA GLY A 401 -19.06 -4.09 -12.23
C GLY A 401 -19.23 -4.25 -10.73
N GLN A 402 -20.24 -5.01 -10.32
CA GLN A 402 -20.71 -5.11 -8.95
C GLN A 402 -21.29 -6.50 -8.73
N VAL A 403 -20.92 -7.15 -7.62
CA VAL A 403 -21.37 -8.51 -7.28
C VAL A 403 -21.89 -8.52 -5.84
N PRO A 404 -23.12 -9.01 -5.59
CA PRO A 404 -23.65 -9.17 -4.24
C PRO A 404 -22.97 -10.33 -3.50
N VAL A 405 -22.72 -10.11 -2.21
CA VAL A 405 -22.17 -11.11 -1.28
C VAL A 405 -23.32 -11.70 -0.47
N VAL A 406 -23.44 -13.02 -0.50
CA VAL A 406 -24.57 -13.77 0.07
C VAL A 406 -24.06 -14.82 1.05
N GLN A 407 -24.71 -14.94 2.20
CA GLN A 407 -24.50 -16.05 3.15
C GLN A 407 -25.84 -16.52 3.68
N GLY A 408 -26.09 -17.83 3.66
CA GLY A 408 -27.35 -18.39 4.16
C GLY A 408 -28.61 -17.93 3.40
N GLY A 409 -28.47 -17.45 2.16
CA GLY A 409 -29.57 -16.93 1.35
C GLY A 409 -29.87 -15.44 1.54
N GLU A 410 -29.19 -14.76 2.47
CA GLU A 410 -29.33 -13.31 2.70
C GLU A 410 -28.16 -12.52 2.10
N ILE A 411 -28.44 -11.31 1.61
CA ILE A 411 -27.42 -10.39 1.11
C ILE A 411 -26.71 -9.72 2.29
N LEU A 412 -25.43 -10.03 2.47
CA LEU A 412 -24.60 -9.44 3.51
C LEU A 412 -23.97 -8.11 3.07
N GLY A 413 -23.61 -8.01 1.79
CA GLY A 413 -22.78 -6.93 1.29
C GLY A 413 -22.66 -6.93 -0.22
N VAL A 414 -21.88 -5.99 -0.75
CA VAL A 414 -21.63 -5.88 -2.18
C VAL A 414 -20.18 -5.47 -2.43
N VAL A 415 -19.58 -6.00 -3.50
CA VAL A 415 -18.23 -5.62 -3.93
C VAL A 415 -18.27 -5.04 -5.34
N THR A 416 -17.52 -3.96 -5.55
CA THR A 416 -17.42 -3.27 -6.84
C THR A 416 -16.02 -3.42 -7.46
N ARG A 417 -15.89 -3.18 -8.78
CA ARG A 417 -14.57 -3.09 -9.46
C ARG A 417 -13.62 -2.09 -8.80
N THR A 418 -14.16 -1.00 -8.26
CA THR A 418 -13.37 0.00 -7.53
C THR A 418 -12.75 -0.58 -6.25
N ASP A 419 -13.43 -1.52 -5.59
CA ASP A 419 -12.89 -2.18 -4.39
C ASP A 419 -11.75 -3.14 -4.76
N LEU A 420 -11.83 -3.80 -5.92
CA LEU A 420 -10.72 -4.59 -6.49
C LEU A 420 -9.50 -3.72 -6.84
N ILE A 421 -9.71 -2.59 -7.52
CA ILE A 421 -8.64 -1.68 -7.94
C ILE A 421 -7.89 -1.11 -6.72
N LYS A 422 -8.61 -0.77 -5.64
CA LYS A 422 -7.99 -0.28 -4.40
C LYS A 422 -7.15 -1.34 -3.70
N LEU A 423 -7.55 -2.60 -3.78
CA LEU A 423 -6.76 -3.71 -3.27
C LEU A 423 -5.42 -3.82 -4.01
N TRP A 424 -5.43 -3.66 -5.35
CA TRP A 424 -4.21 -3.67 -6.16
C TRP A 424 -3.32 -2.43 -5.97
N ALA A 425 -3.93 -1.27 -5.65
CA ALA A 425 -3.21 -0.04 -5.38
C ALA A 425 -2.63 0.04 -3.96
N SER A 426 -2.96 -0.90 -3.07
CA SER A 426 -2.50 -0.91 -1.68
C SER A 426 -1.17 -1.66 -1.55
N PRO A 427 -0.08 -1.02 -1.08
CA PRO A 427 1.19 -1.71 -0.86
C PRO A 427 1.07 -2.75 0.28
N PRO A 428 1.87 -3.84 0.26
CA PRO A 428 1.77 -5.01 1.15
C PRO A 428 2.11 -4.75 2.65
N HIS A 429 2.16 -3.50 3.12
CA HIS A 429 2.63 -3.12 4.46
C HIS A 429 1.51 -2.62 5.41
N GLN A 430 0.36 -3.31 5.47
CA GLN A 430 -0.74 -2.89 6.38
C GLN A 430 -0.49 -3.14 7.87
N LEU A 431 0.23 -4.22 8.24
CA LEU A 431 0.50 -4.56 9.65
C LEU A 431 1.42 -3.55 10.37
N PRO A 432 2.53 -3.06 9.75
CA PRO A 432 3.33 -1.98 10.31
C PRO A 432 2.53 -0.68 10.51
N ARG A 433 1.73 -0.28 9.51
CA ARG A 433 0.98 0.99 9.52
C ARG A 433 -0.11 1.03 10.59
N ARG A 434 -0.82 -0.09 10.79
CA ARG A 434 -1.82 -0.21 11.86
C ARG A 434 -1.23 0.00 13.26
N LYS A 435 -0.06 -0.62 13.52
CA LYS A 435 0.66 -0.44 14.79
C LYS A 435 1.11 1.01 14.99
N GLU A 436 1.60 1.66 13.93
CA GLU A 436 1.99 3.07 13.96
C GLU A 436 0.81 3.98 14.34
N ILE A 437 -0.35 3.82 13.71
CA ILE A 437 -1.53 4.65 13.97
C ILE A 437 -2.07 4.42 15.38
N ALA A 438 -2.13 3.17 15.84
CA ALA A 438 -2.49 2.86 17.21
C ALA A 438 -1.56 3.54 18.23
N GLN A 439 -0.24 3.57 17.96
CA GLN A 439 0.72 4.28 18.79
C GLN A 439 0.53 5.80 18.74
N LYS A 440 0.25 6.38 17.57
CA LYS A 440 -0.04 7.82 17.44
C LYS A 440 -1.27 8.19 18.26
N MET A 441 -2.36 7.43 18.16
CA MET A 441 -3.58 7.65 18.95
C MET A 441 -3.32 7.61 20.46
N SER A 442 -2.60 6.58 20.94
CA SER A 442 -2.27 6.45 22.37
C SER A 442 -1.37 7.58 22.88
N LYS A 443 -0.59 8.24 22.02
CA LYS A 443 0.22 9.42 22.37
C LYS A 443 -0.59 10.72 22.31
N ALA A 444 -1.56 10.82 21.40
CA ALA A 444 -2.35 12.03 21.18
C ALA A 444 -3.51 12.18 22.18
N LEU A 445 -4.11 11.08 22.63
CA LEU A 445 -5.30 11.08 23.48
C LEU A 445 -4.96 10.91 24.97
N PRO A 446 -5.66 11.61 25.89
CA PRO A 446 -5.58 11.34 27.32
C PRO A 446 -5.99 9.90 27.66
N GLY A 447 -5.36 9.29 28.67
CA GLY A 447 -5.66 7.93 29.13
C GLY A 447 -7.15 7.67 29.39
N PRO A 448 -7.86 8.52 30.16
CA PRO A 448 -9.29 8.35 30.40
C PRO A 448 -10.15 8.38 29.13
N LEU A 449 -9.76 9.19 28.14
CA LEU A 449 -10.46 9.28 26.86
C LEU A 449 -10.21 8.03 25.99
N LEU A 450 -8.98 7.50 26.03
CA LEU A 450 -8.66 6.24 25.35
C LEU A 450 -9.45 5.06 25.94
N GLU A 451 -9.58 4.99 27.27
CA GLU A 451 -10.42 3.99 27.94
C GLU A 451 -11.89 4.13 27.56
N LEU A 452 -12.40 5.37 27.45
CA LEU A 452 -13.77 5.63 27.00
C LEU A 452 -13.99 5.15 25.57
N LEU A 453 -13.04 5.37 24.66
CA LEU A 453 -13.10 4.87 23.29
C LEU A 453 -13.05 3.34 23.23
N GLN A 454 -12.23 2.70 24.05
CA GLN A 454 -12.18 1.23 24.15
C GLN A 454 -13.51 0.66 24.66
N GLN A 455 -14.15 1.31 25.63
CA GLN A 455 -15.48 0.92 26.11
C GLN A 455 -16.56 1.12 25.03
N ALA A 456 -16.49 2.20 24.27
CA ALA A 456 -17.39 2.46 23.15
C ALA A 456 -17.24 1.39 22.07
N SER A 457 -15.99 1.03 21.74
CA SER A 457 -15.63 0.00 20.77
C SER A 457 -16.16 -1.38 21.17
N ALA A 458 -15.88 -1.84 22.40
CA ALA A 458 -16.39 -3.13 22.90
C ALA A 458 -17.93 -3.18 22.87
N MET A 459 -18.58 -2.07 23.22
CA MET A 459 -20.04 -1.99 23.20
C MET A 459 -20.62 -1.97 21.79
N ALA A 460 -19.94 -1.33 20.83
CA ALA A 460 -20.33 -1.37 19.42
C ALA A 460 -20.21 -2.79 18.88
N GLN A 461 -19.13 -3.51 19.22
CA GLN A 461 -18.92 -4.91 18.84
C GLN A 461 -19.99 -5.85 19.39
N GLU A 462 -20.37 -5.72 20.67
CA GLU A 462 -21.50 -6.48 21.26
C GLU A 462 -22.83 -6.24 20.52
N MET A 463 -22.97 -5.07 19.87
CA MET A 463 -24.16 -4.68 19.13
C MET A 463 -24.08 -4.99 17.64
N GLY A 464 -22.96 -5.55 17.16
CA GLY A 464 -22.70 -5.82 15.75
C GLY A 464 -22.49 -4.55 14.91
N TYR A 465 -22.03 -3.45 15.51
CA TYR A 465 -21.82 -2.17 14.83
C TYR A 465 -20.34 -1.92 14.54
N GLY A 466 -20.06 -1.31 13.38
CA GLY A 466 -18.75 -0.73 13.08
C GLY A 466 -18.59 0.64 13.74
N LEU A 467 -17.46 0.87 14.41
CA LEU A 467 -17.15 2.16 15.06
C LEU A 467 -15.88 2.76 14.47
N TYR A 468 -15.97 4.03 14.08
CA TYR A 468 -14.92 4.76 13.40
C TYR A 468 -14.73 6.12 14.04
N VAL A 469 -13.48 6.59 14.12
CA VAL A 469 -13.19 8.02 14.25
C VAL A 469 -12.89 8.59 12.87
N VAL A 470 -13.41 9.77 12.55
CA VAL A 470 -13.39 10.29 11.17
C VAL A 470 -12.97 11.76 11.12
N GLY A 471 -12.61 12.23 9.93
CA GLY A 471 -12.53 13.67 9.63
C GLY A 471 -11.31 14.36 10.23
N GLY A 472 -11.53 15.53 10.83
CA GLY A 472 -10.46 16.45 11.24
C GLY A 472 -9.48 15.84 12.24
N PHE A 473 -9.95 15.03 13.18
CA PHE A 473 -9.09 14.32 14.12
C PHE A 473 -8.08 13.41 13.41
N VAL A 474 -8.55 12.63 12.42
CA VAL A 474 -7.69 11.68 11.71
C VAL A 474 -6.62 12.42 10.91
N ARG A 475 -7.01 13.49 10.21
CA ARG A 475 -6.10 14.38 9.50
C ARG A 475 -5.02 14.94 10.43
N ASP A 476 -5.44 15.54 11.53
CA ASP A 476 -4.54 16.23 12.46
C ASP A 476 -3.61 15.22 13.15
N LEU A 477 -4.10 14.03 13.48
CA LEU A 477 -3.30 12.92 14.01
C LEU A 477 -2.17 12.51 13.04
N LEU A 478 -2.46 12.45 11.74
CA LEU A 478 -1.47 12.08 10.73
C LEU A 478 -0.42 13.18 10.51
N LEU A 479 -0.82 14.44 10.63
CA LEU A 479 0.08 15.61 10.60
C LEU A 479 0.90 15.77 11.89
N GLY A 480 0.57 15.04 12.95
CA GLY A 480 1.23 15.14 14.25
C GLY A 480 0.72 16.29 15.13
N GLU A 481 -0.40 16.90 14.74
CA GLU A 481 -1.07 17.96 15.46
C GLU A 481 -1.94 17.42 16.61
N ARG A 482 -2.08 18.20 17.67
CA ARG A 482 -2.97 17.84 18.79
C ARG A 482 -4.37 18.36 18.54
N ASN A 483 -5.29 17.45 18.24
CA ASN A 483 -6.72 17.71 18.17
C ASN A 483 -7.47 16.69 19.03
N LEU A 484 -8.38 17.15 19.89
CA LEU A 484 -9.23 16.29 20.73
C LEU A 484 -10.70 16.29 20.30
N ASP A 485 -11.03 16.96 19.19
CA ASP A 485 -12.38 16.99 18.62
C ASP A 485 -12.68 15.66 17.91
N LEU A 486 -13.17 14.69 18.69
CA LEU A 486 -13.44 13.33 18.25
C LEU A 486 -14.86 13.21 17.70
N ASP A 487 -14.95 13.11 16.37
CA ASP A 487 -16.16 12.71 15.67
C ASP A 487 -16.20 11.19 15.50
N LEU A 488 -17.15 10.53 16.17
CA LEU A 488 -17.37 9.11 16.03
C LEU A 488 -18.51 8.80 15.05
N VAL A 489 -18.23 7.97 14.07
CA VAL A 489 -19.24 7.45 13.14
C VAL A 489 -19.50 5.98 13.41
N VAL A 490 -20.78 5.64 13.44
CA VAL A 490 -21.27 4.28 13.71
C VAL A 490 -21.98 3.76 12.48
N GLU A 491 -21.50 2.65 11.93
CA GLU A 491 -22.26 1.83 10.98
C GLU A 491 -23.28 1.01 11.77
N GLY A 492 -24.40 1.66 12.08
CA GLY A 492 -25.43 1.17 12.99
C GLY A 492 -26.18 2.31 13.69
N ASP A 493 -26.86 2.01 14.80
CA ASP A 493 -27.60 3.03 15.57
C ASP A 493 -26.68 3.75 16.58
N ALA A 494 -26.17 4.91 16.16
CA ALA A 494 -25.30 5.76 16.97
C ALA A 494 -25.98 6.29 18.23
N ILE A 495 -27.29 6.58 18.16
CA ILE A 495 -28.06 7.09 19.30
C ILE A 495 -28.16 6.00 20.37
N ARG A 496 -28.42 4.76 19.95
CA ARG A 496 -28.50 3.61 20.87
C ARG A 496 -27.15 3.33 21.53
N LEU A 497 -26.06 3.35 20.75
CA LEU A 497 -24.71 3.20 21.27
C LEU A 497 -24.38 4.30 22.29
N ALA A 498 -24.56 5.57 21.92
CA ALA A 498 -24.27 6.72 22.78
C ALA A 498 -25.08 6.68 24.09
N ARG A 499 -26.37 6.34 24.04
CA ARG A 499 -27.23 6.19 25.24
C ARG A 499 -26.80 5.07 26.16
N ARG A 500 -26.24 3.98 25.62
CA ARG A 500 -25.77 2.84 26.42
C ARG A 500 -24.41 3.16 27.04
N LEU A 501 -23.52 3.80 26.27
CA LEU A 501 -22.23 4.28 26.76
C LEU A 501 -22.40 5.32 27.87
N ALA A 502 -23.22 6.33 27.66
CA ALA A 502 -23.46 7.39 28.65
C ALA A 502 -24.02 6.86 29.97
N ARG A 503 -24.91 5.86 29.94
CA ARG A 503 -25.40 5.18 31.15
C ARG A 503 -24.29 4.49 31.93
N ARG A 504 -23.32 3.89 31.23
CA ARG A 504 -22.18 3.21 31.84
C ARG A 504 -21.21 4.19 32.50
N VAL A 505 -21.01 5.37 31.90
CA VAL A 505 -20.06 6.38 32.41
C VAL A 505 -20.71 7.48 33.26
N GLY A 506 -22.02 7.38 33.53
CA GLY A 506 -22.77 8.35 34.32
C GLY A 506 -22.95 9.72 33.64
N ALA A 507 -22.86 9.79 32.32
CA ALA A 507 -22.94 11.02 31.54
C ALA A 507 -24.35 11.28 30.97
N ARG A 508 -24.61 12.52 30.56
CA ARG A 508 -25.86 12.90 29.90
C ARG A 508 -25.73 12.74 28.38
N THR A 509 -26.84 12.41 27.71
CA THR A 509 -26.90 12.35 26.24
C THR A 509 -27.91 13.33 25.69
N ARG A 510 -27.55 14.03 24.61
CA ARG A 510 -28.46 14.81 23.76
C ARG A 510 -28.51 14.13 22.40
N SER A 511 -29.70 13.79 21.91
CA SER A 511 -29.84 13.07 20.64
C SER A 511 -30.79 13.80 19.70
N HIS A 512 -30.44 13.88 18.42
CA HIS A 512 -31.27 14.44 17.36
C HIS A 512 -31.69 13.32 16.40
N GLY A 513 -32.89 12.77 16.63
CA GLY A 513 -33.39 11.60 15.89
C GLY A 513 -33.44 11.79 14.37
N ARG A 514 -33.78 12.99 13.88
CA ARG A 514 -33.86 13.30 12.45
C ARG A 514 -32.53 13.14 11.71
N PHE A 515 -31.41 13.36 12.39
CA PHE A 515 -30.07 13.34 11.78
C PHE A 515 -29.23 12.13 12.19
N GLY A 516 -29.77 11.25 13.04
CA GLY A 516 -29.05 10.10 13.56
C GLY A 516 -27.83 10.48 14.42
N THR A 517 -27.85 11.64 15.08
CA THR A 517 -26.71 12.13 15.87
C THR A 517 -27.00 12.11 17.37
N ALA A 518 -25.96 11.86 18.16
CA ALA A 518 -25.99 11.94 19.61
C ALA A 518 -24.69 12.55 20.14
N LYS A 519 -24.82 13.39 21.16
CA LYS A 519 -23.73 14.02 21.88
C LYS A 519 -23.74 13.54 23.33
N ILE A 520 -22.65 12.95 23.79
CA ILE A 520 -22.42 12.65 25.21
C ILE A 520 -21.77 13.88 25.84
N VAL A 521 -22.43 14.46 26.85
CA VAL A 521 -21.92 15.64 27.57
C VAL A 521 -21.21 15.18 28.83
N LEU A 522 -19.94 15.55 28.98
CA LEU A 522 -19.06 15.13 30.08
C LEU A 522 -18.97 16.22 31.16
N GLU A 523 -20.13 16.75 31.55
CA GLU A 523 -20.30 17.88 32.47
C GLU A 523 -19.62 17.60 33.82
N GLY A 524 -18.68 18.45 34.23
CA GLY A 524 -17.90 18.32 35.47
C GLY A 524 -16.75 17.31 35.40
N ARG A 525 -16.47 16.73 34.22
CA ARG A 525 -15.36 15.79 33.96
C ARG A 525 -14.49 16.25 32.79
N GLU A 526 -14.59 17.51 32.38
CA GLU A 526 -13.86 18.08 31.26
C GLU A 526 -12.35 18.01 31.49
N ALA A 527 -11.90 18.27 32.71
CA ALA A 527 -10.49 18.16 33.09
C ALA A 527 -9.97 16.71 33.11
N GLU A 528 -10.85 15.71 33.26
CA GLU A 528 -10.49 14.30 33.27
C GLU A 528 -10.31 13.76 31.84
N PHE A 529 -11.23 14.10 30.94
CA PHE A 529 -11.23 13.60 29.56
C PHE A 529 -10.54 14.54 28.56
N GLY A 530 -10.26 15.79 28.95
CA GLY A 530 -9.71 16.82 28.07
C GLY A 530 -10.69 17.38 27.05
N ILE A 531 -11.96 16.94 27.07
CA ILE A 531 -13.01 17.35 26.13
C ILE A 531 -14.34 17.58 26.85
N PRO A 532 -15.18 18.54 26.39
CA PRO A 532 -16.48 18.82 26.98
C PRO A 532 -17.56 17.82 26.55
N SER A 533 -17.40 17.22 25.38
CA SER A 533 -18.37 16.29 24.82
C SER A 533 -17.75 15.34 23.80
N LEU A 534 -18.41 14.21 23.58
CA LEU A 534 -18.07 13.25 22.53
C LEU A 534 -19.25 13.12 21.55
N ASP A 535 -18.97 13.28 20.26
CA ASP A 535 -19.96 13.31 19.20
C ASP A 535 -20.08 11.95 18.49
N PHE A 536 -21.33 11.52 18.29
CA PHE A 536 -21.68 10.27 17.61
C PHE A 536 -22.64 10.57 16.46
N ALA A 537 -22.36 10.02 15.28
CA ALA A 537 -23.23 10.09 14.12
C ALA A 537 -23.43 8.69 13.52
N THR A 538 -24.65 8.35 13.13
CA THR A 538 -24.88 7.18 12.29
C THR A 538 -24.35 7.45 10.89
N ALA A 539 -23.59 6.50 10.34
CA ALA A 539 -23.11 6.54 8.96
C ALA A 539 -24.30 6.72 8.02
N ARG A 540 -24.23 7.74 7.16
CA ARG A 540 -25.36 8.18 6.37
C ARG A 540 -24.97 8.63 4.97
N LEU A 541 -25.89 8.44 4.04
CA LEU A 541 -25.85 9.07 2.72
C LEU A 541 -26.65 10.38 2.78
N GLU A 542 -26.17 11.43 2.11
CA GLU A 542 -26.85 12.72 2.00
C GLU A 542 -27.36 12.94 0.57
N PHE A 543 -28.63 13.35 0.45
CA PHE A 543 -29.25 13.72 -0.83
C PHE A 543 -29.74 15.16 -0.80
N TYR A 544 -29.42 15.92 -1.84
CA TYR A 544 -29.85 17.31 -2.00
C TYR A 544 -30.96 17.40 -3.03
N ALA A 545 -32.16 17.81 -2.60
CA ALA A 545 -33.32 17.96 -3.50
C ALA A 545 -33.08 19.03 -4.60
N HIS A 546 -32.24 20.03 -4.31
CA HIS A 546 -31.74 21.06 -5.23
C HIS A 546 -30.48 21.70 -4.64
N SER A 547 -29.68 22.39 -5.47
CA SER A 547 -28.46 23.08 -5.04
C SER A 547 -28.69 23.99 -3.82
N ALA A 548 -27.79 23.95 -2.84
CA ALA A 548 -27.82 24.72 -1.59
C ALA A 548 -28.94 24.38 -0.58
N ALA A 549 -29.75 23.33 -0.82
CA ALA A 549 -30.74 22.84 0.15
C ALA A 549 -30.08 22.11 1.33
N LEU A 550 -30.82 21.94 2.44
CA LEU A 550 -30.42 21.00 3.49
C LEU A 550 -30.58 19.56 2.98
N PRO A 551 -29.65 18.64 3.32
CA PRO A 551 -29.72 17.27 2.83
C PRO A 551 -30.78 16.44 3.55
N GLU A 552 -31.38 15.49 2.83
CA GLU A 552 -32.08 14.34 3.40
C GLU A 552 -31.07 13.23 3.73
N VAL A 553 -31.27 12.51 4.84
CA VAL A 553 -30.32 11.51 5.35
C VAL A 553 -30.91 10.10 5.38
N GLU A 554 -30.14 9.11 4.94
CA GLU A 554 -30.48 7.68 4.97
C GLU A 554 -29.30 6.88 5.57
N GLN A 555 -29.55 5.81 6.33
CA GLN A 555 -28.48 4.97 6.90
C GLN A 555 -27.67 4.30 5.79
N SER A 556 -26.35 4.32 5.90
CA SER A 556 -25.46 3.76 4.87
C SER A 556 -24.12 3.29 5.45
N SER A 557 -23.20 2.88 4.58
CA SER A 557 -21.84 2.50 4.95
C SER A 557 -20.94 3.71 5.27
N ILE A 558 -19.83 3.45 5.95
CA ILE A 558 -18.79 4.45 6.23
C ILE A 558 -18.23 5.04 4.94
N LYS A 559 -18.10 4.24 3.87
CA LYS A 559 -17.64 4.70 2.56
C LYS A 559 -18.57 5.76 1.98
N ALA A 560 -19.87 5.57 2.11
CA ALA A 560 -20.89 6.55 1.68
C ALA A 560 -20.89 7.80 2.56
N ASP A 561 -20.72 7.66 3.89
CA ASP A 561 -20.58 8.81 4.80
C ASP A 561 -19.32 9.65 4.52
N LEU A 562 -18.24 9.01 4.12
CA LEU A 562 -17.01 9.71 3.76
C LEU A 562 -17.14 10.40 2.39
N HIS A 563 -17.90 9.83 1.44
CA HIS A 563 -18.09 10.41 0.10
C HIS A 563 -18.74 11.80 0.13
N ARG A 564 -19.68 12.03 1.05
CA ARG A 564 -20.43 13.30 1.17
C ARG A 564 -19.63 14.44 1.82
N ARG A 565 -18.39 14.19 2.25
CA ARG A 565 -17.54 15.20 2.89
C ARG A 565 -16.99 16.20 1.88
N ASP A 566 -16.30 17.21 2.38
CA ASP A 566 -15.86 18.35 1.56
C ASP A 566 -14.59 18.05 0.77
N PHE A 567 -13.53 17.56 1.43
CA PHE A 567 -12.20 17.35 0.86
C PHE A 567 -11.63 15.97 1.19
N THR A 568 -10.79 15.45 0.31
CA THR A 568 -10.11 14.14 0.45
C THR A 568 -9.39 14.00 1.79
N ILE A 569 -8.65 15.03 2.21
CA ILE A 569 -7.95 15.09 3.51
C ILE A 569 -8.88 14.96 4.73
N ASN A 570 -10.17 15.25 4.58
CA ASN A 570 -11.19 15.12 5.63
C ASN A 570 -12.04 13.85 5.46
N THR A 571 -11.69 12.98 4.52
CA THR A 571 -12.41 11.72 4.23
C THR A 571 -11.72 10.49 4.82
N LEU A 572 -10.71 10.70 5.65
CA LEU A 572 -9.99 9.66 6.34
C LEU A 572 -10.77 9.18 7.57
N ALA A 573 -10.74 7.87 7.80
CA ALA A 573 -11.35 7.23 8.96
C ALA A 573 -10.39 6.22 9.60
N ILE A 574 -10.41 6.10 10.93
CA ILE A 574 -9.71 5.04 11.65
C ILE A 574 -10.74 4.14 12.32
N ARG A 575 -10.63 2.84 12.04
CA ARG A 575 -11.51 1.81 12.59
C ARG A 575 -11.09 1.47 14.04
N LEU A 576 -12.08 1.36 14.93
CA LEU A 576 -11.87 1.28 16.38
C LEU A 576 -12.22 -0.09 17.02
N ASP A 577 -12.82 -1.04 16.32
CA ASP A 577 -13.10 -2.40 16.83
C ASP A 577 -11.83 -3.23 17.05
N SER A 578 -11.88 -4.18 18.00
CA SER A 578 -10.72 -4.92 18.52
C SER A 578 -9.76 -5.39 17.42
N ASP A 579 -10.29 -6.15 16.47
CA ASP A 579 -9.51 -6.90 15.49
C ASP A 579 -9.00 -5.98 14.37
N HIS A 580 -9.49 -4.74 14.31
CA HIS A 580 -9.14 -3.73 13.31
C HIS A 580 -8.64 -2.40 13.90
N TYR A 581 -8.45 -2.31 15.22
CA TYR A 581 -8.07 -1.09 15.92
C TYR A 581 -6.83 -0.44 15.29
N GLY A 582 -6.96 0.82 14.85
CA GLY A 582 -5.89 1.57 14.19
C GLY A 582 -5.78 1.33 12.68
N LYS A 583 -6.71 0.59 12.06
CA LYS A 583 -6.78 0.45 10.60
C LYS A 583 -7.29 1.77 10.00
N LEU A 584 -6.42 2.44 9.23
CA LEU A 584 -6.79 3.60 8.42
C LEU A 584 -7.59 3.15 7.21
N LEU A 585 -8.71 3.82 6.98
CA LEU A 585 -9.51 3.72 5.77
C LEU A 585 -9.34 5.02 4.99
N ASP A 586 -8.69 4.91 3.84
CA ASP A 586 -8.57 5.97 2.86
C ASP A 586 -9.16 5.49 1.53
N PHE A 587 -10.36 5.96 1.22
CA PHE A 587 -11.04 5.59 -0.02
C PHE A 587 -10.76 6.57 -1.17
N TYR A 588 -10.22 7.75 -0.89
CA TYR A 588 -10.21 8.87 -1.84
C TYR A 588 -8.84 9.52 -2.01
N GLY A 589 -7.78 8.91 -1.46
CA GLY A 589 -6.41 9.39 -1.57
C GLY A 589 -6.08 10.55 -0.62
N GLY A 590 -6.82 10.67 0.48
CA GLY A 590 -6.61 11.74 1.46
C GLY A 590 -5.23 11.69 2.13
N GLU A 591 -4.64 10.51 2.30
CA GLU A 591 -3.30 10.38 2.88
C GLU A 591 -2.22 10.88 1.93
N GLN A 592 -2.38 10.63 0.62
CA GLN A 592 -1.48 11.16 -0.41
C GLN A 592 -1.61 12.69 -0.52
N ASP A 593 -2.84 13.21 -0.56
CA ASP A 593 -3.07 14.65 -0.58
C ASP A 593 -2.53 15.36 0.68
N LEU A 594 -2.50 14.67 1.85
CA LEU A 594 -1.83 15.19 3.05
C LEU A 594 -0.31 15.28 2.87
N GLN A 595 0.32 14.30 2.22
CA GLN A 595 1.76 14.31 1.94
C GLN A 595 2.12 15.40 0.93
N ASP A 596 1.29 15.54 -0.12
CA ASP A 596 1.48 16.52 -1.19
C ASP A 596 1.03 17.94 -0.80
N ARG A 597 0.41 18.10 0.39
CA ARG A 597 -0.14 19.36 0.92
C ARG A 597 -1.18 19.98 0.00
N VAL A 598 -2.14 19.17 -0.44
CA VAL A 598 -3.18 19.52 -1.42
C VAL A 598 -4.56 19.56 -0.78
N VAL A 599 -5.37 20.57 -1.13
CA VAL A 599 -6.82 20.61 -0.87
C VAL A 599 -7.56 20.22 -2.15
N ARG A 600 -8.22 19.05 -2.13
CA ARG A 600 -8.90 18.45 -3.29
C ARG A 600 -10.34 18.06 -2.94
N VAL A 601 -11.28 18.37 -3.83
CA VAL A 601 -12.69 17.92 -3.71
C VAL A 601 -12.89 16.49 -4.24
N LEU A 602 -13.89 15.79 -3.73
CA LEU A 602 -14.18 14.40 -4.12
C LEU A 602 -14.79 14.23 -5.52
N HIS A 603 -15.60 15.20 -5.97
CA HIS A 603 -16.28 15.14 -7.26
C HIS A 603 -16.58 16.54 -7.80
N SER A 604 -16.83 16.64 -9.11
CA SER A 604 -17.00 17.91 -9.82
C SER A 604 -18.23 18.73 -9.41
N LEU A 605 -19.20 18.11 -8.73
CA LEU A 605 -20.43 18.77 -8.26
C LEU A 605 -20.34 19.29 -6.82
N SER A 606 -19.22 19.06 -6.12
CA SER A 606 -19.07 19.35 -4.68
C SER A 606 -19.45 20.80 -4.31
N PHE A 607 -18.97 21.80 -5.07
CA PHE A 607 -19.29 23.21 -4.83
C PHE A 607 -20.68 23.63 -5.33
N ILE A 608 -21.31 22.85 -6.22
CA ILE A 608 -22.67 23.10 -6.70
C ILE A 608 -23.69 22.59 -5.68
N GLU A 609 -23.41 21.44 -5.07
CA GLU A 609 -24.21 20.88 -3.98
C GLU A 609 -24.13 21.77 -2.75
N ASP A 610 -22.91 22.15 -2.36
CA ASP A 610 -22.69 23.01 -1.21
C ASP A 610 -21.64 24.12 -1.48
N PRO A 611 -22.09 25.32 -1.90
CA PRO A 611 -21.18 26.42 -2.21
C PRO A 611 -20.38 26.95 -1.01
N THR A 612 -20.79 26.66 0.23
CA THR A 612 -19.98 27.04 1.41
C THR A 612 -18.63 26.33 1.46
N ARG A 613 -18.47 25.22 0.73
CA ARG A 613 -17.19 24.52 0.60
C ARG A 613 -16.11 25.39 -0.05
N ILE A 614 -16.46 26.41 -0.84
CA ILE A 614 -15.49 27.35 -1.40
C ILE A 614 -14.76 28.10 -0.26
N MET A 615 -15.52 28.64 0.70
CA MET A 615 -14.96 29.33 1.86
C MET A 615 -14.14 28.39 2.75
N ARG A 616 -14.61 27.14 2.90
CA ARG A 616 -13.90 26.10 3.65
C ARG A 616 -12.59 25.69 2.98
N ALA A 617 -12.54 25.61 1.65
CA ALA A 617 -11.33 25.27 0.90
C ALA A 617 -10.22 26.27 1.19
N VAL A 618 -10.53 27.57 1.10
CA VAL A 618 -9.59 28.65 1.44
C VAL A 618 -9.20 28.61 2.91
N ARG A 619 -10.15 28.36 3.82
CA ARG A 619 -9.84 28.23 5.24
C ARG A 619 -8.85 27.10 5.52
N PHE A 620 -9.03 25.93 4.90
CA PHE A 620 -8.09 24.81 5.05
C PHE A 620 -6.76 25.04 4.34
N GLU A 621 -6.76 25.70 3.17
CA GLU A 621 -5.55 26.10 2.45
C GLU A 621 -4.64 26.92 3.37
N GLN A 622 -5.19 27.94 4.03
CA GLN A 622 -4.43 28.81 4.92
C GLN A 622 -4.08 28.14 6.25
N ARG A 623 -5.06 27.51 6.92
CA ARG A 623 -4.87 26.86 8.22
C ARG A 623 -3.79 25.78 8.19
N LEU A 624 -3.70 25.01 7.11
CA LEU A 624 -2.76 23.89 6.99
C LEU A 624 -1.48 24.26 6.22
N GLY A 625 -1.42 25.45 5.61
CA GLY A 625 -0.35 25.83 4.68
C GLY A 625 -0.32 24.95 3.43
N PHE A 626 -1.50 24.55 2.96
CA PHE A 626 -1.69 23.69 1.78
C PHE A 626 -1.96 24.56 0.55
N HIS A 627 -2.11 23.94 -0.62
CA HIS A 627 -2.55 24.60 -1.83
C HIS A 627 -3.78 23.92 -2.43
N ILE A 628 -4.70 24.70 -2.99
CA ILE A 628 -5.85 24.15 -3.72
C ILE A 628 -5.36 23.55 -5.04
N GLU A 629 -5.77 22.32 -5.34
CA GLU A 629 -5.44 21.65 -6.60
C GLU A 629 -5.94 22.46 -7.81
N PRO A 630 -5.18 22.56 -8.93
CA PRO A 630 -5.62 23.26 -10.15
C PRO A 630 -7.04 22.94 -10.62
N ARG A 631 -7.43 21.66 -10.65
CA ARG A 631 -8.80 21.27 -11.05
C ARG A 631 -9.84 21.72 -10.02
N THR A 632 -9.51 21.66 -8.74
CA THR A 632 -10.40 22.15 -7.67
C THR A 632 -10.58 23.66 -7.76
N ALA A 633 -9.52 24.42 -8.08
CA ALA A 633 -9.60 25.86 -8.32
C ALA A 633 -10.51 26.20 -9.51
N GLU A 634 -10.38 25.49 -10.64
CA GLU A 634 -11.28 25.64 -11.79
C GLU A 634 -12.75 25.37 -11.42
N LEU A 635 -13.00 24.36 -10.57
CA LEU A 635 -14.35 24.07 -10.08
C LEU A 635 -14.90 25.16 -9.14
N ILE A 636 -14.03 25.80 -8.35
CA ILE A 636 -14.41 26.96 -7.53
C ILE A 636 -14.87 28.10 -8.43
N GLU A 637 -14.06 28.48 -9.43
CA GLU A 637 -14.37 29.57 -10.37
C GLU A 637 -15.74 29.37 -11.04
N ASN A 638 -16.00 28.15 -11.52
CA ASN A 638 -17.27 27.80 -12.16
C ASN A 638 -18.47 27.84 -11.20
N ALA A 639 -18.24 27.58 -9.90
CA ALA A 639 -19.30 27.52 -8.89
C ALA A 639 -19.54 28.85 -8.17
N LEU A 640 -18.68 29.87 -8.34
CA LEU A 640 -18.83 31.18 -7.68
C LEU A 640 -20.24 31.77 -7.75
N PRO A 641 -20.96 31.75 -8.91
CA PRO A 641 -22.30 32.31 -8.98
C PRO A 641 -23.33 31.59 -8.08
N MET A 642 -23.06 30.33 -7.70
CA MET A 642 -23.94 29.56 -6.82
C MET A 642 -23.88 30.04 -5.38
N LEU A 643 -22.85 30.79 -4.98
CA LEU A 643 -22.72 31.31 -3.62
C LEU A 643 -23.89 32.24 -3.25
N SER A 644 -24.43 32.98 -4.23
CA SER A 644 -25.62 33.81 -4.09
C SER A 644 -26.88 33.04 -3.66
N ARG A 645 -26.90 31.71 -3.84
CA ARG A 645 -28.02 30.82 -3.45
C ARG A 645 -27.90 30.30 -2.02
N VAL A 646 -26.76 30.50 -1.36
CA VAL A 646 -26.56 30.10 0.04
C VAL A 646 -27.24 31.10 0.96
N THR A 647 -27.83 30.62 2.05
CA THR A 647 -28.42 31.49 3.06
C THR A 647 -27.35 32.34 3.76
N GLY A 648 -27.65 33.62 4.04
CA GLY A 648 -26.71 34.53 4.69
C GLY A 648 -26.22 34.04 6.06
N GLU A 649 -27.02 33.24 6.77
CA GLU A 649 -26.60 32.62 8.04
C GLU A 649 -25.42 31.65 7.86
N ARG A 650 -25.44 30.82 6.81
CA ARG A 650 -24.37 29.85 6.53
C ARG A 650 -23.10 30.56 6.06
N VAL A 651 -23.24 31.58 5.21
CA VAL A 651 -22.12 32.44 4.79
C VAL A 651 -21.49 33.13 6.00
N ARG A 652 -22.32 33.73 6.88
CA ARG A 652 -21.86 34.35 8.12
C ARG A 652 -21.13 33.35 9.01
N HIS A 653 -21.65 32.13 9.16
CA HIS A 653 -21.03 31.11 9.99
C HIS A 653 -19.62 30.76 9.49
N GLU A 654 -19.45 30.46 8.20
CA GLU A 654 -18.13 30.17 7.64
C GLU A 654 -17.20 31.39 7.69
N MET A 655 -17.72 32.61 7.50
CA MET A 655 -16.94 33.84 7.66
C MET A 655 -16.42 33.99 9.10
N LEU A 656 -17.25 33.72 10.11
CA LEU A 656 -16.83 33.79 11.51
C LEU A 656 -15.77 32.72 11.84
N LEU A 657 -15.83 31.55 11.21
CA LEU A 657 -14.78 30.52 11.35
C LEU A 657 -13.46 30.97 10.72
N ILE A 658 -13.50 31.60 9.54
CA ILE A 658 -12.32 32.20 8.89
C ILE A 658 -11.70 33.27 9.79
N LEU A 659 -12.52 34.18 10.32
CA LEU A 659 -12.09 35.26 11.21
C LEU A 659 -11.60 34.78 12.58
N ALA A 660 -11.79 33.50 12.92
CA ALA A 660 -11.31 32.88 14.15
C ALA A 660 -9.96 32.15 13.97
N GLU A 661 -9.46 32.03 12.74
CA GLU A 661 -8.11 31.49 12.47
C GLU A 661 -7.04 32.49 12.95
N ASP A 662 -5.78 32.05 13.09
CA ASP A 662 -4.69 32.86 13.67
C ASP A 662 -4.37 34.12 12.84
N GLU A 663 -4.37 34.00 11.51
CA GLU A 663 -4.08 35.07 10.56
C GLU A 663 -5.19 35.19 9.49
N PRO A 664 -6.36 35.71 9.87
CA PRO A 664 -7.56 35.69 9.02
C PRO A 664 -7.43 36.53 7.75
N GLU A 665 -6.53 37.53 7.73
CA GLU A 665 -6.26 38.36 6.55
C GLU A 665 -5.74 37.56 5.35
N HIS A 666 -4.99 36.47 5.57
CA HIS A 666 -4.50 35.63 4.47
C HIS A 666 -5.65 34.91 3.77
N ALA A 667 -6.59 34.38 4.56
CA ALA A 667 -7.78 33.74 4.01
C ALA A 667 -8.71 34.76 3.34
N LEU A 668 -8.85 35.97 3.89
CA LEU A 668 -9.65 37.02 3.26
C LEU A 668 -9.06 37.51 1.94
N ASN A 669 -7.75 37.76 1.86
CA ASN A 669 -7.09 38.12 0.61
C ASN A 669 -7.26 37.03 -0.44
N ARG A 670 -7.12 35.76 -0.02
CA ARG A 670 -7.33 34.62 -0.90
C ARG A 670 -8.77 34.48 -1.40
N LEU A 671 -9.76 34.78 -0.54
CA LEU A 671 -11.17 34.84 -0.96
C LEU A 671 -11.41 35.99 -1.95
N ASP A 672 -10.74 37.13 -1.79
CA ASP A 672 -10.84 38.27 -2.69
C ASP A 672 -10.22 37.97 -4.07
N GLU A 673 -9.03 37.33 -4.10
CA GLU A 673 -8.38 36.85 -5.32
C GLU A 673 -9.27 35.89 -6.13
N LEU A 674 -10.01 35.02 -5.43
CA LEU A 674 -10.96 34.08 -6.03
C LEU A 674 -12.31 34.74 -6.37
N GLY A 675 -12.50 36.04 -6.12
CA GLY A 675 -13.74 36.77 -6.38
C GLY A 675 -14.91 36.39 -5.46
N VAL A 676 -14.64 35.69 -4.34
CA VAL A 676 -15.66 35.20 -3.42
C VAL A 676 -16.29 36.34 -2.62
N LEU A 677 -15.49 37.32 -2.18
CA LEU A 677 -15.98 38.45 -1.36
C LEU A 677 -16.99 39.30 -2.12
N GLU A 678 -16.74 39.59 -3.40
CA GLU A 678 -17.66 40.34 -4.27
C GLU A 678 -19.02 39.65 -4.41
N GLN A 679 -19.04 38.31 -4.46
CA GLN A 679 -20.28 37.52 -4.52
C GLN A 679 -21.09 37.56 -3.21
N ILE A 680 -20.42 37.78 -2.06
CA ILE A 680 -21.09 37.94 -0.77
C ILE A 680 -21.68 39.35 -0.67
N HIS A 681 -20.87 40.38 -0.97
CA HIS A 681 -21.33 41.76 -1.01
C HIS A 681 -20.40 42.61 -1.91
N PRO A 682 -20.92 43.42 -2.85
CA PRO A 682 -20.09 44.14 -3.83
C PRO A 682 -19.08 45.15 -3.26
N ARG A 683 -19.22 45.53 -1.99
CA ARG A 683 -18.30 46.45 -1.28
C ARG A 683 -17.33 45.73 -0.34
N LEU A 684 -17.46 44.42 -0.20
CA LEU A 684 -16.58 43.63 0.65
C LEU A 684 -15.31 43.32 -0.16
N ALA A 685 -14.17 43.80 0.31
CA ALA A 685 -12.87 43.60 -0.32
C ALA A 685 -11.80 43.45 0.76
N SER A 686 -10.69 42.80 0.43
CA SER A 686 -9.55 42.66 1.33
C SER A 686 -8.27 43.09 0.62
N ASP A 687 -7.60 44.09 1.18
CA ASP A 687 -6.34 44.60 0.64
C ASP A 687 -5.23 44.59 1.70
N GLU A 688 -4.03 45.02 1.32
CA GLU A 688 -2.92 45.16 2.27
C GLU A 688 -3.24 46.13 3.42
N GLY A 689 -4.16 47.09 3.23
CA GLY A 689 -4.63 47.99 4.27
C GLY A 689 -5.42 47.24 5.34
N THR A 690 -6.37 46.41 4.93
CA THR A 690 -7.13 45.50 5.81
C THR A 690 -6.19 44.55 6.55
N ALA A 691 -5.23 43.94 5.85
CA ALA A 691 -4.25 43.06 6.47
C ALA A 691 -3.42 43.77 7.56
N ARG A 692 -2.94 44.99 7.29
CA ARG A 692 -2.21 45.81 8.28
C ARG A 692 -3.08 46.17 9.50
N LEU A 693 -4.37 46.45 9.29
CA LEU A 693 -5.31 46.72 10.38
C LEU A 693 -5.55 45.49 11.26
N PHE A 694 -5.68 44.31 10.67
CA PHE A 694 -5.87 43.05 11.38
C PHE A 694 -4.64 42.67 12.20
N ALA A 695 -3.44 42.76 11.61
CA ALA A 695 -2.19 42.54 12.31
C ALA A 695 -2.03 43.49 13.51
N ARG A 696 -2.34 44.79 13.31
CA ARG A 696 -2.30 45.78 14.39
C ARG A 696 -3.32 45.48 15.49
N LEU A 697 -4.51 45.01 15.14
CA LEU A 697 -5.52 44.60 16.13
C LEU A 697 -5.00 43.43 16.99
N ARG A 698 -4.36 42.43 16.38
CA ARG A 698 -3.72 41.33 17.12
C ARG A 698 -2.66 41.83 18.08
N GLU A 699 -1.76 42.70 17.61
CA GLU A 699 -0.69 43.27 18.45
C GLU A 699 -1.25 44.06 19.64
N GLU A 700 -2.24 44.91 19.43
CA GLU A 700 -2.82 45.73 20.50
C GLU A 700 -3.58 44.89 21.54
N VAL A 701 -4.34 43.87 21.11
CA VAL A 701 -4.99 42.92 22.03
C VAL A 701 -3.96 42.11 22.82
N ALA A 702 -2.89 41.64 22.16
CA ALA A 702 -1.81 40.91 22.82
C ALA A 702 -1.07 41.75 23.88
N THR A 703 -1.00 43.07 23.70
CA THR A 703 -0.41 43.98 24.70
C THR A 703 -1.27 44.18 25.95
N GLY A 704 -2.50 43.65 25.97
CA GLY A 704 -3.44 43.80 27.09
C GLY A 704 -4.00 45.21 27.25
N ARG A 705 -3.77 46.10 26.28
CA ARG A 705 -4.23 47.51 26.33
C ARG A 705 -5.73 47.65 26.14
N TRP A 706 -6.40 46.67 25.55
CA TRP A 706 -7.83 46.68 25.28
C TRP A 706 -8.52 45.55 26.05
N ASP A 707 -9.45 45.90 26.93
CA ASP A 707 -10.33 44.96 27.64
C ASP A 707 -11.52 44.55 26.74
N VAL A 708 -11.20 44.01 25.57
CA VAL A 708 -12.17 43.31 24.72
C VAL A 708 -12.10 41.83 25.08
N GLN A 709 -13.26 41.19 25.23
CA GLN A 709 -13.36 39.74 25.45
C GLN A 709 -12.51 39.01 24.40
N ALA A 710 -11.28 38.66 24.75
CA ALA A 710 -10.44 37.80 23.95
C ALA A 710 -11.15 36.45 23.84
N ALA A 711 -11.02 35.78 22.70
CA ALA A 711 -11.39 34.38 22.63
C ALA A 711 -10.62 33.59 23.71
N GLU A 712 -11.09 32.38 24.08
CA GLU A 712 -10.41 31.53 25.08
C GLU A 712 -8.92 31.30 24.78
N ASN A 713 -8.50 31.56 23.53
CA ASN A 713 -7.14 31.39 23.01
C ASN A 713 -6.29 32.68 23.03
N GLY A 714 -6.80 33.81 23.55
CA GLY A 714 -6.09 35.09 23.59
C GLY A 714 -6.12 35.91 22.28
N LEU A 715 -6.83 35.44 21.26
CA LEU A 715 -7.00 36.14 19.98
C LEU A 715 -8.17 37.15 20.03
N PRO A 716 -8.17 38.20 19.17
CA PRO A 716 -9.31 39.10 19.04
C PRO A 716 -10.58 38.34 18.64
N ALA A 717 -11.73 38.72 19.22
CA ALA A 717 -13.00 38.12 18.86
C ALA A 717 -13.32 38.34 17.36
N PRO A 718 -13.85 37.34 16.63
CA PRO A 718 -14.18 37.45 15.20
C PRO A 718 -15.04 38.66 14.83
N ALA A 719 -15.91 39.10 15.74
CA ALA A 719 -16.76 40.28 15.56
C ALA A 719 -15.96 41.59 15.41
N LEU A 720 -14.77 41.69 16.01
CA LEU A 720 -13.90 42.87 15.90
C LEU A 720 -13.31 43.00 14.50
N TYR A 721 -12.85 41.88 13.94
CA TYR A 721 -12.38 41.84 12.55
C TYR A 721 -13.50 42.19 11.57
N LEU A 722 -14.70 41.66 11.80
CA LEU A 722 -15.86 41.97 10.95
C LEU A 722 -16.21 43.46 10.97
N ALA A 723 -16.07 44.13 12.11
CA ALA A 723 -16.30 45.58 12.24
C ALA A 723 -15.23 46.43 11.52
N LEU A 724 -14.07 45.86 11.20
CA LEU A 724 -13.01 46.53 10.43
C LEU A 724 -13.14 46.33 8.92
N LEU A 725 -14.03 45.43 8.47
CA LEU A 725 -14.33 45.18 7.05
C LEU A 725 -15.41 46.13 6.49
N THR A 726 -15.93 47.04 7.31
CA THR A 726 -16.93 48.07 6.96
C THR A 726 -16.31 49.44 6.89
#